data_AF-E1SP05-F1
#
_entry.id   AF-E1SP05-F1
#
_cell.length_a   1.000
_cell.length_b   1.000
_cell.length_c   1.000
_cell.angle_alpha   90.00
_cell.angle_beta   90.00
_cell.angle_gamma   90.00
#
_symmetry.space_group_name_H-M   'P 1'
#
loop_
_entity.id
_entity.type
_entity.pdbx_description
1 polymer ?
#
loop_
_entity_poly.entity_id
_entity_poly.type
_entity_poly.pdbx_seq_one_letter_code
_entity_poly.pdbx_strand_id
1 'polypeptide(L)'
;MTFFSEAQGWLSPKIQFRLLPKKELQTGQSLDWASTGYDPTFHLKHRGAAPKGWYMVSLRITASVPRVTAKLYADYGEGIDEKQALQFSVKSGTLFKRVCLFQDRPVRLRLDPCQQPCEFTVEHLAFTKLTERRARALMQKKLQGRRNLGALSSLDSSPLLEQYNQCFDHNLSAITYAQWMSQVEAPTLDSSSLEAIYRKLANKPLISVLLTTYNTEPELLRQCIESVQGQRYPHWQLCIADDASSHEPVRELLREFAETDKRIRLVLREKNGHISQASNSALELVNGEFVALLDHDDLLAPHALLMMVKAINDAPEAQFFYSDEDKIDEHNQRSEPHFKSSWNRDLFYSHNYITHLAVIQTELVRRIGGFRAGVEGSQDYDLFLRAIGHLGNRQIVHVPHVLYHWRAINGSTALSASQKGYTSKAGLKALRDYFNSTNLEIEVTPHRLNNCYQVRWPLAEPSPLVSLIIPTRDGYELLKQCISSIRNKTRYSAFEILVINNQSQCPKTLAYFRELEQTGQARVVDFDDEFNFSAINNLGVAHARGQIVGLINNDIEVINPDWLDEMVRHASRPDVGCVGAKLFYPDGRIQHAGVVLGIGGVAGHAHKYFAGHHNGYHSRLSLVQNYSAVTAAALLVRKSVYLEVGGLEPLLKVAFNDVDFCLKVREAGYRNVWTPFAELYHHESVSRGFEDTPEKQARFSNEIRWMEKRWGEVLKSDPCYNPNLSLTHEDFSYNTEPALTPSP
;
A
#
# COMPACT_ATOMS: atom_id res chain seq x y z
N MET A 1 52.60 -2.79 36.62
CA MET A 1 52.34 -3.57 35.38
C MET A 1 50.82 -3.68 35.28
N THR A 2 50.11 -3.16 34.30
CA THR A 2 50.46 -2.88 32.90
C THR A 2 49.44 -1.86 32.36
N PHE A 3 49.86 -0.61 32.22
CA PHE A 3 49.37 0.24 31.12
C PHE A 3 50.05 -0.29 29.86
N PHE A 4 49.29 -0.72 28.84
CA PHE A 4 49.60 -0.73 27.40
C PHE A 4 48.67 -1.72 26.66
N SER A 5 47.71 -1.19 25.90
CA SER A 5 47.45 -1.51 24.48
C SER A 5 46.00 -1.25 24.02
N GLU A 6 45.49 -0.03 24.27
CA GLU A 6 44.57 0.61 23.32
C GLU A 6 45.38 1.10 22.11
N ALA A 7 45.67 0.21 21.15
CA ALA A 7 46.27 0.60 19.86
C ALA A 7 46.19 -0.53 18.80
N GLN A 8 44.98 -0.98 18.43
CA GLN A 8 44.78 -1.78 17.20
C GLN A 8 43.46 -1.44 16.50
N GLY A 9 43.21 -0.16 16.28
CA GLY A 9 42.46 0.28 15.09
C GLY A 9 43.46 0.87 14.10
N TRP A 10 43.17 0.86 12.79
CA TRP A 10 43.90 1.61 11.74
C TRP A 10 44.97 0.89 10.89
N LEU A 11 44.79 -0.39 10.53
CA LEU A 11 45.51 -0.96 9.38
C LEU A 11 44.61 -1.82 8.46
N SER A 12 43.36 -1.40 8.26
CA SER A 12 42.55 -1.96 7.16
C SER A 12 42.77 -1.09 5.91
N PRO A 13 43.14 -1.66 4.76
CA PRO A 13 43.39 -0.88 3.55
C PRO A 13 42.14 -0.08 3.18
N LYS A 14 42.30 1.24 3.05
CA LYS A 14 41.25 2.20 2.68
C LYS A 14 41.41 2.55 1.21
N ILE A 15 40.38 2.31 0.41
CA ILE A 15 40.35 2.73 -0.99
C ILE A 15 39.68 4.09 -1.03
N GLN A 16 40.40 5.08 -1.57
CA GLN A 16 39.87 6.40 -1.91
C GLN A 16 39.67 6.50 -3.42
N PHE A 17 38.68 7.27 -3.82
CA PHE A 17 38.27 7.40 -5.20
C PHE A 17 38.42 8.84 -5.66
N ARG A 18 38.88 9.00 -6.90
CA ARG A 18 38.74 10.24 -7.67
C ARG A 18 37.45 10.14 -8.47
N LEU A 19 36.60 11.13 -8.34
CA LEU A 19 35.33 11.23 -9.07
C LEU A 19 35.61 11.76 -10.49
N LEU A 20 35.08 11.08 -11.51
CA LEU A 20 35.16 11.51 -12.91
C LEU A 20 33.74 11.76 -13.43
N PRO A 21 33.32 13.01 -13.68
CA PRO A 21 31.96 13.33 -14.12
C PRO A 21 31.66 12.72 -15.49
N LYS A 22 30.41 12.32 -15.72
CA LYS A 22 29.98 11.69 -16.98
C LYS A 22 28.72 12.28 -17.60
N LYS A 23 27.59 12.20 -16.89
CA LYS A 23 26.25 12.52 -17.41
C LYS A 23 25.52 13.40 -16.42
N GLU A 24 24.72 14.35 -16.92
CA GLU A 24 23.82 15.23 -16.16
C GLU A 24 24.48 16.07 -15.05
N LEU A 25 25.79 16.29 -15.14
CA LEU A 25 26.59 17.07 -14.18
C LEU A 25 27.15 18.34 -14.81
N GLN A 26 26.97 19.46 -14.13
CA GLN A 26 27.58 20.76 -14.45
C GLN A 26 28.26 21.35 -13.21
N THR A 27 29.06 22.40 -13.39
CA THR A 27 29.61 23.17 -12.26
C THR A 27 28.47 23.89 -11.54
N GLY A 28 28.36 23.71 -10.23
CA GLY A 28 27.34 24.40 -9.43
C GLY A 28 27.70 25.87 -9.15
N GLN A 29 26.71 26.65 -8.74
CA GLN A 29 26.88 28.06 -8.38
C GLN A 29 27.33 28.25 -6.93
N SER A 30 26.77 27.45 -6.02
CA SER A 30 27.04 27.50 -4.57
C SER A 30 27.79 26.28 -4.03
N LEU A 31 27.67 25.13 -4.72
CA LEU A 31 28.38 23.88 -4.42
C LEU A 31 29.15 23.39 -5.66
N ASP A 32 30.03 22.40 -5.50
CA ASP A 32 30.97 21.98 -6.54
C ASP A 32 30.26 21.51 -7.83
N TRP A 33 29.08 20.89 -7.70
CA TRP A 33 28.33 20.29 -8.80
C TRP A 33 26.85 20.69 -8.76
N ALA A 34 26.23 20.77 -9.93
CA ALA A 34 24.79 20.84 -10.11
C ALA A 34 24.32 19.65 -10.96
N SER A 35 23.31 18.92 -10.46
CA SER A 35 22.59 17.93 -11.26
C SER A 35 21.57 18.64 -12.17
N THR A 36 21.61 18.33 -13.45
CA THR A 36 20.69 18.89 -14.48
C THR A 36 19.52 17.97 -14.81
N GLY A 37 19.44 16.80 -14.17
CA GLY A 37 18.38 15.82 -14.35
C GLY A 37 18.28 14.86 -13.16
N TYR A 38 17.78 13.66 -13.42
CA TYR A 38 17.46 12.65 -12.40
C TYR A 38 18.52 11.52 -12.32
N ASP A 39 19.52 11.53 -13.21
CA ASP A 39 20.54 10.48 -13.33
C ASP A 39 21.99 11.04 -13.41
N PRO A 40 22.41 11.94 -12.48
CA PRO A 40 23.77 12.47 -12.45
C PRO A 40 24.78 11.37 -12.17
N THR A 41 25.85 11.27 -12.97
CA THR A 41 26.74 10.10 -12.93
C THR A 41 28.22 10.46 -12.77
N PHE A 42 28.89 9.84 -11.78
CA PHE A 42 30.35 9.78 -11.67
C PHE A 42 30.90 8.37 -11.91
N HIS A 43 31.99 8.27 -12.67
CA HIS A 43 32.85 7.08 -12.63
C HIS A 43 33.88 7.22 -11.50
N LEU A 44 34.06 6.15 -10.72
CA LEU A 44 35.01 6.13 -9.62
C LEU A 44 36.35 5.56 -10.07
N LYS A 45 37.41 6.38 -10.05
CA LYS A 45 38.78 5.93 -10.34
C LYS A 45 39.55 5.73 -9.04
N HIS A 46 40.15 4.55 -8.85
CA HIS A 46 40.99 4.24 -7.69
C HIS A 46 42.39 3.76 -8.10
N ARG A 47 43.32 3.74 -7.13
CA ARG A 47 44.65 3.11 -7.27
C ARG A 47 44.62 1.73 -6.60
N GLY A 48 45.29 0.74 -7.20
CA GLY A 48 45.34 -0.63 -6.68
C GLY A 48 44.21 -1.54 -7.20
N ALA A 49 44.11 -2.75 -6.66
CA ALA A 49 43.12 -3.74 -7.08
C ALA A 49 41.68 -3.31 -6.76
N ALA A 50 40.74 -3.65 -7.63
CA ALA A 50 39.31 -3.46 -7.41
C ALA A 50 38.84 -4.17 -6.13
N PRO A 51 37.83 -3.63 -5.42
CA PRO A 51 37.38 -4.21 -4.17
C PRO A 51 36.80 -5.61 -4.37
N LYS A 52 37.16 -6.55 -3.49
CA LYS A 52 36.58 -7.90 -3.40
C LYS A 52 36.46 -8.32 -1.94
N GLY A 53 35.30 -8.86 -1.56
CA GLY A 53 34.93 -9.20 -0.19
C GLY A 53 34.18 -8.07 0.54
N TRP A 54 34.24 -8.07 1.86
CA TRP A 54 33.46 -7.17 2.72
C TRP A 54 34.10 -5.80 2.89
N TYR A 55 33.30 -4.74 2.77
CA TYR A 55 33.75 -3.35 2.97
C TYR A 55 32.71 -2.53 3.74
N MET A 56 33.21 -1.56 4.52
CA MET A 56 32.42 -0.42 4.98
C MET A 56 32.56 0.70 3.95
N VAL A 57 31.46 1.09 3.32
CA VAL A 57 31.40 2.29 2.48
C VAL A 57 31.01 3.47 3.36
N SER A 58 31.79 4.54 3.24
CA SER A 58 31.55 5.80 3.93
C SER A 58 31.37 6.91 2.90
N LEU A 59 30.25 7.62 2.99
CA LEU A 59 29.83 8.65 2.02
C LEU A 59 29.34 9.88 2.77
N ARG A 60 29.80 11.06 2.37
CA ARG A 60 29.26 12.35 2.83
C ARG A 60 29.02 13.22 1.60
N ILE A 61 27.80 13.73 1.50
CA ILE A 61 27.38 14.66 0.47
C ILE A 61 26.74 15.85 1.17
N THR A 62 27.19 17.05 0.83
CA THR A 62 26.50 18.30 1.17
C THR A 62 25.69 18.71 -0.05
N ALA A 63 24.41 18.95 0.11
CA ALA A 63 23.50 19.30 -0.96
C ALA A 63 22.62 20.50 -0.56
N SER A 64 22.16 21.23 -1.56
CA SER A 64 21.15 22.30 -1.48
C SER A 64 19.80 21.79 -0.95
N VAL A 65 19.58 20.48 -0.99
CA VAL A 65 18.42 19.80 -0.39
C VAL A 65 18.81 19.12 0.93
N PRO A 66 17.88 18.95 1.90
CA PRO A 66 18.21 18.41 3.23
C PRO A 66 18.76 16.97 3.22
N ARG A 67 18.37 16.17 2.23
CA ARG A 67 18.80 14.78 2.02
C ARG A 67 18.95 14.49 0.53
N VAL A 68 19.89 13.60 0.20
CA VAL A 68 20.05 13.04 -1.14
C VAL A 68 20.06 11.52 -1.07
N THR A 69 19.48 10.88 -2.10
CA THR A 69 19.60 9.45 -2.34
C THR A 69 20.72 9.23 -3.35
N ALA A 70 21.87 8.75 -2.88
CA ALA A 70 22.97 8.36 -3.74
C ALA A 70 22.92 6.85 -4.02
N LYS A 71 23.36 6.41 -5.20
CA LYS A 71 23.48 5.00 -5.58
C LYS A 71 24.92 4.69 -5.99
N LEU A 72 25.46 3.57 -5.51
CA LEU A 72 26.76 3.05 -5.94
C LEU A 72 26.55 1.75 -6.69
N TYR A 73 27.02 1.69 -7.92
CA TYR A 73 26.96 0.51 -8.77
C TYR A 73 28.33 -0.12 -8.92
N ALA A 74 28.34 -1.45 -8.94
CA ALA A 74 29.49 -2.26 -9.27
C ALA A 74 29.17 -3.03 -10.55
N ASP A 75 29.86 -2.70 -11.64
CA ASP A 75 29.75 -3.41 -12.91
C ASP A 75 30.84 -4.48 -12.95
N TYR A 76 30.42 -5.72 -13.20
CA TYR A 76 31.28 -6.91 -13.25
C TYR A 76 31.60 -7.37 -14.68
N GLY A 77 31.20 -6.61 -15.71
CA GLY A 77 31.41 -6.91 -17.12
C GLY A 77 30.12 -7.19 -17.90
N GLU A 78 28.98 -7.21 -17.21
CA GLU A 78 27.64 -7.46 -17.76
C GLU A 78 26.83 -6.16 -17.95
N GLY A 79 27.39 -5.01 -17.56
CA GLY A 79 26.70 -3.72 -17.57
C GLY A 79 26.27 -3.27 -16.17
N ILE A 80 25.64 -2.09 -16.10
CA ILE A 80 25.13 -1.53 -14.83
C ILE A 80 23.74 -2.10 -14.56
N ASP A 81 23.59 -2.83 -13.46
CA ASP A 81 22.31 -3.37 -12.98
C ASP A 81 21.79 -2.53 -11.80
N GLU A 82 20.62 -1.91 -12.00
CA GLU A 82 19.89 -1.17 -10.95
C GLU A 82 19.56 -2.03 -9.73
N LYS A 83 19.46 -3.36 -9.88
CA LYS A 83 19.14 -4.30 -8.79
C LYS A 83 20.30 -4.48 -7.82
N GLN A 84 21.54 -4.26 -8.28
CA GLN A 84 22.76 -4.43 -7.50
C GLN A 84 23.26 -3.10 -6.92
N ALA A 85 22.53 -2.01 -7.13
CA ALA A 85 22.89 -0.69 -6.66
C ALA A 85 22.83 -0.62 -5.12
N LEU A 86 23.92 -0.16 -4.50
CA LEU A 86 23.93 0.15 -3.08
C LEU A 86 23.37 1.57 -2.89
N GLN A 87 22.20 1.68 -2.26
CA GLN A 87 21.57 2.97 -1.95
C GLN A 87 22.08 3.63 -0.66
N PHE A 88 22.21 4.95 -0.68
CA PHE A 88 22.65 5.77 0.45
C PHE A 88 21.70 6.95 0.62
N SER A 89 20.88 6.94 1.67
CA SER A 89 20.10 8.12 2.07
C SER A 89 20.97 9.00 2.96
N VAL A 90 21.62 10.00 2.38
CA VAL A 90 22.59 10.88 3.04
C VAL A 90 21.90 12.18 3.45
N LYS A 91 21.87 12.50 4.75
CA LYS A 91 21.51 13.86 5.21
C LYS A 91 22.65 14.80 4.85
N SER A 92 22.31 15.95 4.26
CA SER A 92 23.27 16.95 3.80
C SER A 92 24.30 17.28 4.90
N GLY A 93 25.58 17.19 4.56
CA GLY A 93 26.72 17.44 5.46
C GLY A 93 27.05 16.33 6.47
N THR A 94 26.26 15.24 6.52
CA THR A 94 26.48 14.15 7.49
C THR A 94 27.17 12.93 6.88
N LEU A 95 28.06 12.30 7.65
CA LEU A 95 28.76 11.10 7.22
C LEU A 95 27.86 9.87 7.36
N PHE A 96 27.51 9.27 6.23
CA PHE A 96 26.77 8.02 6.14
C PHE A 96 27.73 6.83 6.02
N LYS A 97 27.37 5.69 6.63
CA LYS A 97 28.16 4.45 6.59
C LYS A 97 27.26 3.22 6.39
N ARG A 98 27.61 2.35 5.44
CA ARG A 98 26.99 1.02 5.31
C ARG A 98 27.99 -0.08 4.96
N VAL A 99 27.70 -1.28 5.41
CA VAL A 99 28.40 -2.51 5.04
C VAL A 99 27.95 -2.93 3.63
N CYS A 100 28.86 -3.48 2.85
CA CYS A 100 28.57 -4.10 1.56
C CYS A 100 29.51 -5.28 1.31
N LEU A 101 29.11 -6.15 0.37
CA LEU A 101 29.88 -7.29 -0.10
C LEU A 101 30.07 -7.15 -1.61
N PHE A 102 31.32 -7.14 -2.07
CA PHE A 102 31.66 -7.30 -3.48
C PHE A 102 32.01 -8.76 -3.72
N GLN A 103 31.11 -9.50 -4.36
CA GLN A 103 31.27 -10.95 -4.58
C GLN A 103 32.49 -11.26 -5.46
N ASP A 104 32.69 -10.44 -6.50
CA ASP A 104 33.92 -10.44 -7.28
C ASP A 104 34.56 -9.05 -7.38
N ARG A 105 35.60 -8.91 -8.20
CA ARG A 105 36.26 -7.64 -8.52
C ARG A 105 35.48 -6.92 -9.62
N PRO A 106 34.87 -5.76 -9.34
CA PRO A 106 34.18 -5.00 -10.38
C PRO A 106 35.17 -4.46 -11.41
N VAL A 107 34.78 -4.48 -12.68
CA VAL A 107 35.51 -3.82 -13.77
C VAL A 107 35.33 -2.30 -13.70
N ARG A 108 34.19 -1.83 -13.16
CA ARG A 108 33.88 -0.41 -13.02
C ARG A 108 33.01 -0.15 -11.79
N LEU A 109 33.25 0.99 -11.16
CA LEU A 109 32.41 1.51 -10.10
C LEU A 109 31.82 2.85 -10.52
N ARG A 110 30.51 3.03 -10.31
CA ARG A 110 29.75 4.23 -10.64
C ARG A 110 29.07 4.76 -9.39
N LEU A 111 29.11 6.07 -9.17
CA LEU A 111 28.35 6.75 -8.12
C LEU A 111 27.37 7.73 -8.76
N ASP A 112 26.10 7.58 -8.41
CA ASP A 112 25.07 8.58 -8.65
C ASP A 112 24.83 9.31 -7.34
N PRO A 113 25.14 10.61 -7.22
CA PRO A 113 25.16 11.32 -5.95
C PRO A 113 23.76 11.78 -5.48
N CYS A 114 22.80 11.87 -6.38
CA CYS A 114 21.40 12.21 -6.12
C CYS A 114 20.51 11.64 -7.23
N GLN A 115 19.19 11.65 -7.02
CA GLN A 115 18.17 11.22 -8.00
C GLN A 115 17.22 12.36 -8.38
N GLN A 116 17.66 13.60 -8.23
CA GLN A 116 16.86 14.79 -8.54
C GLN A 116 17.76 15.98 -8.89
N PRO A 117 17.24 17.00 -9.59
CA PRO A 117 17.96 18.26 -9.78
C PRO A 117 18.28 18.92 -8.43
N CYS A 118 19.57 19.10 -8.14
CA CYS A 118 20.05 19.84 -6.97
C CYS A 118 21.53 20.18 -7.13
N GLU A 119 21.99 21.23 -6.42
CA GLU A 119 23.43 21.45 -6.22
C GLU A 119 23.96 20.59 -5.07
N PHE A 120 25.18 20.06 -5.20
CA PHE A 120 25.83 19.22 -4.20
C PHE A 120 27.37 19.18 -4.31
N THR A 121 28.03 18.82 -3.21
CA THR A 121 29.46 18.51 -3.10
C THR A 121 29.63 17.13 -2.46
N VAL A 122 30.36 16.23 -3.12
CA VAL A 122 30.74 14.92 -2.54
C VAL A 122 32.01 15.10 -1.72
N GLU A 123 31.86 15.43 -0.44
CA GLU A 123 32.97 15.74 0.47
C GLU A 123 33.83 14.51 0.81
N HIS A 124 33.21 13.33 0.87
CA HIS A 124 33.92 12.12 1.28
C HIS A 124 33.33 10.87 0.65
N LEU A 125 34.18 10.05 0.03
CA LEU A 125 33.88 8.69 -0.39
C LEU A 125 35.08 7.78 -0.12
N ALA A 126 34.90 6.74 0.69
CA ALA A 126 35.94 5.74 0.91
C ALA A 126 35.41 4.37 1.29
N PHE A 127 36.13 3.33 0.85
CA PHE A 127 35.84 1.93 1.21
C PHE A 127 36.90 1.44 2.19
N THR A 128 36.48 0.95 3.35
CA THR A 128 37.37 0.35 4.35
C THR A 128 37.14 -1.15 4.39
N LYS A 129 38.17 -1.93 4.10
CA LYS A 129 38.04 -3.40 4.08
C LYS A 129 37.65 -3.93 5.47
N LEU A 130 36.71 -4.87 5.50
CA LEU A 130 36.25 -5.55 6.70
C LEU A 130 36.58 -7.04 6.64
N THR A 131 36.78 -7.66 7.80
CA THR A 131 36.65 -9.11 7.92
C THR A 131 35.17 -9.47 7.95
N GLU A 132 34.81 -10.66 7.48
CA GLU A 132 33.43 -11.14 7.52
C GLU A 132 32.83 -11.11 8.93
N ARG A 133 33.59 -11.56 9.94
CA ARG A 133 33.19 -11.47 11.37
C ARG A 133 32.81 -10.05 11.78
N ARG A 134 33.58 -9.04 11.35
CA ARG A 134 33.31 -7.63 11.68
C ARG A 134 32.12 -7.08 10.91
N ALA A 135 31.96 -7.47 9.64
CA ALA A 135 30.80 -7.13 8.83
C ALA A 135 29.51 -7.67 9.47
N ARG A 136 29.48 -8.97 9.84
CA ARG A 136 28.34 -9.59 10.53
C ARG A 136 27.99 -8.86 11.83
N ALA A 137 28.97 -8.57 12.68
CA ALA A 137 28.74 -7.86 13.94
C ALA A 137 28.13 -6.46 13.73
N LEU A 138 28.56 -5.72 12.70
CA LEU A 138 28.03 -4.40 12.37
C LEU A 138 26.61 -4.49 11.80
N MET A 139 26.32 -5.49 10.96
CA MET A 139 24.99 -5.74 10.43
C MET A 139 24.01 -6.12 11.54
N GLN A 140 24.40 -7.06 12.42
CA GLN A 140 23.61 -7.47 13.59
C GLN A 140 23.34 -6.30 14.52
N LYS A 141 24.34 -5.47 14.85
CA LYS A 141 24.16 -4.29 15.69
C LYS A 141 23.13 -3.31 15.11
N LYS A 142 23.11 -3.12 13.78
CA LYS A 142 22.12 -2.25 13.13
C LYS A 142 20.71 -2.85 13.15
N LEU A 143 20.59 -4.16 12.94
CA LEU A 143 19.32 -4.88 12.99
C LEU A 143 18.72 -4.93 14.41
N GLN A 144 19.55 -5.09 15.44
CA GLN A 144 19.14 -5.06 16.85
C GLN A 144 18.50 -3.73 17.27
N GLY A 145 18.93 -2.61 16.67
CA GLY A 145 18.38 -1.28 16.93
C GLY A 145 16.98 -1.01 16.34
N ARG A 146 16.40 -1.94 15.57
CA ARG A 146 15.12 -1.77 14.85
C ARG A 146 13.98 -2.72 15.31
N ARG A 147 14.08 -3.31 16.51
CA ARG A 147 13.06 -4.20 17.11
C ARG A 147 12.62 -5.35 16.18
N ASN A 148 13.49 -6.35 16.02
CA ASN A 148 13.11 -7.72 15.65
C ASN A 148 14.13 -8.67 16.27
N LEU A 149 13.76 -9.39 17.34
CA LEU A 149 14.61 -10.42 17.94
C LEU A 149 13.81 -11.71 18.15
N GLY A 150 14.30 -12.76 17.48
CA GLY A 150 13.90 -14.14 17.70
C GLY A 150 14.85 -15.13 17.02
N ALA A 151 15.34 -14.84 15.81
CA ALA A 151 16.11 -15.83 15.02
C ALA A 151 17.25 -15.24 14.16
N LEU A 152 17.99 -14.23 14.64
CA LEU A 152 19.04 -13.55 13.87
C LEU A 152 20.48 -13.91 14.25
N SER A 153 20.69 -14.52 15.41
CA SER A 153 22.03 -14.94 15.87
C SER A 153 22.57 -16.17 15.14
N SER A 154 21.70 -16.91 14.44
CA SER A 154 22.01 -18.16 13.72
C SER A 154 22.11 -18.02 12.19
N LEU A 155 21.82 -16.84 11.61
CA LEU A 155 21.84 -16.67 10.16
C LEU A 155 23.26 -16.59 9.59
N ASP A 156 23.50 -17.31 8.50
CA ASP A 156 24.69 -17.18 7.65
C ASP A 156 24.78 -15.78 7.02
N SER A 157 25.97 -15.46 6.49
CA SER A 157 26.31 -14.09 6.06
C SER A 157 25.46 -13.55 4.89
N SER A 158 24.93 -14.42 4.03
CA SER A 158 24.10 -14.01 2.88
C SER A 158 22.69 -13.57 3.30
N PRO A 159 21.89 -14.40 4.02
CA PRO A 159 20.60 -13.95 4.57
C PRO A 159 20.71 -12.73 5.50
N LEU A 160 21.79 -12.64 6.28
CA LEU A 160 22.03 -11.49 7.15
C LEU A 160 22.28 -10.20 6.36
N LEU A 161 23.01 -10.27 5.23
CA LEU A 161 23.24 -9.13 4.36
C LEU A 161 21.95 -8.67 3.67
N GLU A 162 21.11 -9.60 3.25
CA GLU A 162 19.82 -9.30 2.63
C GLU A 162 18.91 -8.51 3.58
N GLN A 163 18.72 -9.00 4.81
CA GLN A 163 17.95 -8.27 5.83
C GLN A 163 18.58 -6.93 6.21
N TYR A 164 19.92 -6.88 6.26
CA TYR A 164 20.63 -5.62 6.48
C TYR A 164 20.38 -4.61 5.36
N ASN A 165 20.39 -5.03 4.10
CA ASN A 165 20.14 -4.17 2.95
C ASN A 165 18.73 -3.57 2.98
N GLN A 166 17.72 -4.33 3.38
CA GLN A 166 16.34 -3.84 3.58
C GLN A 166 16.24 -2.68 4.58
N CYS A 167 17.18 -2.55 5.52
CA CYS A 167 17.21 -1.39 6.41
C CYS A 167 17.47 -0.07 5.67
N PHE A 168 17.85 -0.10 4.40
CA PHE A 168 18.19 1.03 3.56
C PHE A 168 17.24 1.24 2.39
N ASP A 169 16.31 0.30 2.15
CA ASP A 169 15.23 0.39 1.17
C ASP A 169 14.10 1.29 1.68
N HIS A 170 14.46 2.48 2.18
CA HIS A 170 13.47 3.52 2.40
C HIS A 170 13.34 4.30 1.10
N ASN A 171 12.26 4.01 0.37
CA ASN A 171 11.63 5.01 -0.48
C ASN A 171 11.08 6.08 0.47
N LEU A 172 11.93 7.05 0.79
CA LEU A 172 11.56 8.15 1.65
C LEU A 172 10.79 9.14 0.81
N SER A 173 9.55 9.38 1.22
CA SER A 173 8.86 10.64 0.99
C SER A 173 9.83 11.82 1.01
N ALA A 174 9.71 12.70 0.00
CA ALA A 174 10.52 13.92 -0.10
C ALA A 174 10.48 14.76 1.19
N ILE A 175 9.40 14.61 1.96
CA ILE A 175 9.18 15.20 3.26
C ILE A 175 8.97 14.13 4.34
N THR A 176 9.45 14.42 5.55
CA THR A 176 9.11 13.66 6.75
C THR A 176 7.67 13.93 7.18
N TYR A 177 7.11 13.09 8.05
CA TYR A 177 5.76 13.32 8.58
C TYR A 177 5.64 14.65 9.34
N ALA A 178 6.67 15.04 10.09
CA ALA A 178 6.73 16.36 10.75
C ALA A 178 6.71 17.54 9.76
N GLN A 179 7.32 17.36 8.59
CA GLN A 179 7.25 18.36 7.51
C GLN A 179 5.87 18.36 6.86
N TRP A 180 5.27 17.18 6.62
CA TRP A 180 3.89 17.08 6.12
C TRP A 180 2.91 17.78 7.06
N MET A 181 3.00 17.53 8.37
CA MET A 181 2.14 18.21 9.35
C MET A 181 2.30 19.74 9.32
N SER A 182 3.52 20.26 9.17
CA SER A 182 3.73 21.71 9.16
C SER A 182 3.39 22.39 7.82
N GLN A 183 3.57 21.69 6.69
CA GLN A 183 3.41 22.26 5.34
C GLN A 183 2.04 21.99 4.72
N VAL A 184 1.38 20.89 5.11
CA VAL A 184 0.14 20.40 4.50
C VAL A 184 -0.99 20.48 5.49
N GLU A 185 -0.85 19.84 6.66
CA GLU A 185 -1.94 19.75 7.64
C GLU A 185 -2.19 21.11 8.31
N ALA A 186 -1.21 21.70 8.99
CA ALA A 186 -1.37 22.90 9.79
C ALA A 186 -2.01 24.09 9.04
N PRO A 187 -1.66 24.39 7.77
CA PRO A 187 -2.32 25.45 7.01
C PRO A 187 -3.81 25.21 6.76
N THR A 188 -4.27 23.95 6.68
CA THR A 188 -5.69 23.62 6.50
C THR A 188 -6.51 23.72 7.78
N LEU A 189 -5.84 23.86 8.92
CA LEU A 189 -6.42 23.85 10.26
C LEU A 189 -6.42 25.23 10.94
N ASP A 190 -6.20 26.31 10.18
CA ASP A 190 -6.24 27.65 10.75
C ASP A 190 -7.64 27.96 11.32
N SER A 191 -7.68 28.72 12.43
CA SER A 191 -8.91 29.00 13.16
C SER A 191 -9.99 29.66 12.29
N SER A 192 -9.61 30.49 11.32
CA SER A 192 -10.59 31.18 10.47
C SER A 192 -11.27 30.22 9.49
N SER A 193 -10.53 29.26 8.95
CA SER A 193 -11.06 28.20 8.09
C SER A 193 -12.01 27.27 8.85
N LEU A 194 -11.64 26.84 10.06
CA LEU A 194 -12.51 25.98 10.88
C LEU A 194 -13.80 26.69 11.29
N GLU A 195 -13.73 27.96 11.67
CA GLU A 195 -14.93 28.77 11.96
C GLU A 195 -15.84 28.94 10.73
N ALA A 196 -15.25 29.12 9.55
CA ALA A 196 -16.00 29.19 8.30
C ALA A 196 -16.71 27.87 7.98
N ILE A 197 -16.08 26.71 8.23
CA ILE A 197 -16.71 25.39 8.11
C ILE A 197 -17.90 25.30 9.06
N TYR A 198 -17.71 25.59 10.36
CA TYR A 198 -18.77 25.51 11.36
C TYR A 198 -19.99 26.39 11.03
N ARG A 199 -19.75 27.60 10.51
CA ARG A 199 -20.83 28.53 10.10
C ARG A 199 -21.64 28.01 8.90
N LYS A 200 -21.03 27.21 8.03
CA LYS A 200 -21.69 26.64 6.83
C LYS A 200 -22.49 25.37 7.11
N LEU A 201 -22.32 24.74 8.27
CA LEU A 201 -23.06 23.52 8.62
C LEU A 201 -24.56 23.82 8.72
N ALA A 202 -25.36 23.13 7.89
CA ALA A 202 -26.81 23.20 7.92
C ALA A 202 -27.39 22.30 9.01
N ASN A 203 -26.86 21.08 9.14
CA ASN A 203 -27.15 20.16 10.23
C ASN A 203 -26.02 20.20 11.27
N LYS A 204 -26.40 20.24 12.55
CA LYS A 204 -25.49 20.23 13.70
C LYS A 204 -25.91 19.13 14.69
N PRO A 205 -25.76 17.84 14.29
CA PRO A 205 -26.18 16.73 15.12
C PRO A 205 -25.33 16.62 16.39
N LEU A 206 -25.94 16.12 17.46
CA LEU A 206 -25.20 15.78 18.68
C LEU A 206 -24.36 14.51 18.42
N ILE A 207 -23.05 14.60 18.64
CA ILE A 207 -22.15 13.43 18.60
C ILE A 207 -21.93 12.92 20.04
N SER A 208 -22.30 11.67 20.30
CA SER A 208 -22.00 11.00 21.57
C SER A 208 -20.70 10.19 21.43
N VAL A 209 -19.65 10.61 22.12
CA VAL A 209 -18.38 9.89 22.20
C VAL A 209 -18.49 8.82 23.27
N LEU A 210 -18.29 7.55 22.90
CA LEU A 210 -18.20 6.43 23.84
C LEU A 210 -16.78 6.30 24.35
N LEU A 211 -16.64 6.20 25.66
CA LEU A 211 -15.38 6.00 26.34
C LEU A 211 -15.54 4.91 27.40
N THR A 212 -14.69 3.88 27.35
CA THR A 212 -14.67 2.83 28.36
C THR A 212 -13.31 2.77 29.03
N THR A 213 -13.26 2.66 30.35
CA THR A 213 -12.00 2.66 31.10
C THR A 213 -12.00 1.58 32.17
N TYR A 214 -10.81 1.01 32.42
CA TYR A 214 -10.55 0.11 33.53
C TYR A 214 -9.11 0.27 34.01
N ASN A 215 -8.94 0.83 35.21
CA ASN A 215 -7.63 1.09 35.83
C ASN A 215 -6.65 1.83 34.91
N THR A 216 -7.15 2.73 34.06
CA THR A 216 -6.32 3.58 33.20
C THR A 216 -5.44 4.49 34.05
N GLU A 217 -4.25 4.81 33.56
CA GLU A 217 -3.40 5.80 34.22
C GLU A 217 -4.13 7.18 34.23
N PRO A 218 -4.30 7.83 35.40
CA PRO A 218 -5.14 9.03 35.52
C PRO A 218 -4.77 10.19 34.61
N GLU A 219 -3.48 10.43 34.36
CA GLU A 219 -3.02 11.52 33.49
C GLU A 219 -3.33 11.24 32.01
N LEU A 220 -3.19 9.99 31.55
CA LEU A 220 -3.62 9.58 30.21
C LEU A 220 -5.14 9.77 30.03
N LEU A 221 -5.93 9.33 31.02
CA LEU A 221 -7.37 9.47 31.00
C LEU A 221 -7.81 10.94 31.02
N ARG A 222 -7.13 11.77 31.83
CA ARG A 222 -7.35 13.22 31.86
C ARG A 222 -7.13 13.84 30.49
N GLN A 223 -5.99 13.57 29.85
CA GLN A 223 -5.69 14.09 28.51
C GLN A 223 -6.71 13.61 27.46
N CYS A 224 -7.16 12.36 27.54
CA CYS A 224 -8.22 11.82 26.69
C CYS A 224 -9.52 12.64 26.83
N ILE A 225 -10.01 12.82 28.07
CA ILE A 225 -11.24 13.59 28.34
C ILE A 225 -11.08 15.05 27.89
N GLU A 226 -9.94 15.68 28.19
CA GLU A 226 -9.64 17.05 27.80
C GLU A 226 -9.59 17.22 26.26
N SER A 227 -9.15 16.20 25.52
CA SER A 227 -9.17 16.21 24.04
C SER A 227 -10.59 16.26 23.46
N VAL A 228 -11.57 15.68 24.16
CA VAL A 228 -13.00 15.79 23.82
C VAL A 228 -13.53 17.16 24.24
N GLN A 229 -13.16 17.65 25.43
CA GLN A 229 -13.57 18.97 25.88
C GLN A 229 -13.09 20.11 24.96
N GLY A 230 -11.89 19.96 24.40
CA GLY A 230 -11.25 20.90 23.49
C GLY A 230 -11.75 20.88 22.03
N GLN A 231 -12.75 20.06 21.70
CA GLN A 231 -13.27 19.96 20.33
C GLN A 231 -13.86 21.30 19.84
N ARG A 232 -13.52 21.68 18.60
CA ARG A 232 -14.03 22.89 17.94
C ARG A 232 -15.51 22.83 17.60
N TYR A 233 -16.06 21.63 17.46
CA TYR A 233 -17.49 21.42 17.32
C TYR A 233 -18.11 21.31 18.72
N PRO A 234 -19.05 22.19 19.13
CA PRO A 234 -19.49 22.25 20.53
C PRO A 234 -20.60 21.26 20.89
N HIS A 235 -21.27 20.65 19.91
CA HIS A 235 -22.43 19.77 20.11
C HIS A 235 -22.01 18.32 20.30
N TRP A 236 -21.38 18.04 21.44
CA TRP A 236 -20.98 16.68 21.81
C TRP A 236 -21.44 16.32 23.21
N GLN A 237 -21.46 15.02 23.46
CA GLN A 237 -21.64 14.40 24.77
C GLN A 237 -20.60 13.29 24.93
N LEU A 238 -20.00 13.18 26.11
CA LEU A 238 -19.05 12.11 26.43
C LEU A 238 -19.74 11.09 27.34
N CYS A 239 -19.89 9.86 26.87
CA CYS A 239 -20.54 8.77 27.58
C CYS A 239 -19.48 7.80 28.10
N ILE A 240 -19.18 7.88 29.40
CA ILE A 240 -18.13 7.12 30.04
C ILE A 240 -18.71 5.94 30.81
N ALA A 241 -18.19 4.74 30.56
CA ALA A 241 -18.37 3.57 31.42
C ALA A 241 -17.05 3.17 32.07
N ASP A 242 -16.97 3.35 33.39
CA ASP A 242 -15.93 2.75 34.22
C ASP A 242 -16.27 1.28 34.48
N ASP A 243 -15.44 0.36 33.98
CA ASP A 243 -15.65 -1.09 34.09
C ASP A 243 -15.15 -1.67 35.42
N ALA A 244 -15.61 -1.04 36.51
CA ALA A 244 -15.26 -1.36 37.89
C ALA A 244 -13.76 -1.19 38.21
N SER A 245 -13.18 -0.03 37.87
CA SER A 245 -11.80 0.29 38.26
C SER A 245 -11.60 0.14 39.77
N SER A 246 -10.53 -0.55 40.16
CA SER A 246 -10.11 -0.70 41.55
C SER A 246 -9.22 0.45 42.03
N HIS A 247 -8.67 1.24 41.10
CA HIS A 247 -7.82 2.38 41.40
C HIS A 247 -8.68 3.63 41.67
N GLU A 248 -8.85 4.00 42.94
CA GLU A 248 -9.74 5.10 43.34
C GLU A 248 -9.43 6.46 42.67
N PRO A 249 -8.16 6.84 42.42
CA PRO A 249 -7.86 8.08 41.69
C PRO A 249 -8.51 8.17 40.30
N VAL A 250 -8.76 7.04 39.62
CA VAL A 250 -9.49 7.02 38.35
C VAL A 250 -10.95 7.39 38.56
N ARG A 251 -11.59 6.83 39.59
CA ARG A 251 -13.01 7.08 39.88
C ARG A 251 -13.24 8.49 40.40
N GLU A 252 -12.33 9.02 41.21
CA GLU A 252 -12.34 10.42 41.64
C GLU A 252 -12.25 11.37 40.44
N LEU A 253 -11.29 11.14 39.54
CA LEU A 253 -11.13 11.91 38.31
C LEU A 253 -12.40 11.92 37.45
N LEU A 254 -13.00 10.75 37.25
CA LEU A 254 -14.23 10.63 36.46
C LEU A 254 -15.41 11.37 37.09
N ARG A 255 -15.57 11.30 38.42
CA ARG A 255 -16.61 12.04 39.15
C ARG A 255 -16.39 13.55 39.03
N GLU A 256 -15.16 14.02 39.19
CA GLU A 256 -14.79 15.44 39.04
C GLU A 256 -15.21 15.98 37.66
N PHE A 257 -14.86 15.27 36.58
CA PHE A 257 -15.24 15.67 35.22
C PHE A 257 -16.75 15.65 34.99
N ALA A 258 -17.46 14.61 35.46
CA ALA A 258 -18.91 14.51 35.34
C ALA A 258 -19.67 15.57 36.16
N GLU A 259 -19.12 16.01 37.29
CA GLU A 259 -19.68 17.08 38.11
C GLU A 259 -19.51 18.46 37.46
N THR A 260 -18.32 18.71 36.88
CA THR A 260 -17.91 20.01 36.32
C THR A 260 -18.43 20.28 34.92
N ASP A 261 -18.55 19.26 34.05
CA ASP A 261 -19.08 19.40 32.69
C ASP A 261 -20.30 18.51 32.47
N LYS A 262 -21.49 19.12 32.37
CA LYS A 262 -22.77 18.40 32.23
C LYS A 262 -22.92 17.63 30.91
N ARG A 263 -22.02 17.85 29.94
CA ARG A 263 -21.95 17.03 28.71
C ARG A 263 -21.29 15.67 28.96
N ILE A 264 -20.62 15.48 30.10
CA ILE A 264 -20.00 14.22 30.49
C ILE A 264 -21.00 13.41 31.32
N ARG A 265 -21.39 12.23 30.82
CA ARG A 265 -22.24 11.26 31.49
C ARG A 265 -21.40 10.07 31.92
N LEU A 266 -21.50 9.70 33.19
CA LEU A 266 -20.70 8.64 33.78
C LEU A 266 -21.60 7.52 34.32
N VAL A 267 -21.24 6.28 34.02
CA VAL A 267 -21.72 5.09 34.73
C VAL A 267 -20.54 4.36 35.35
N LEU A 268 -20.66 4.06 36.65
CA LEU A 268 -19.68 3.26 37.39
C LEU A 268 -20.23 1.85 37.52
N ARG A 269 -19.66 0.88 36.79
CA ARG A 269 -20.11 -0.51 36.84
C ARG A 269 -19.67 -1.15 38.16
N GLU A 270 -20.50 -2.04 38.69
CA GLU A 270 -20.20 -2.78 39.94
C GLU A 270 -19.25 -3.96 39.72
N LYS A 271 -19.21 -4.50 38.50
CA LYS A 271 -18.42 -5.67 38.12
C LYS A 271 -17.76 -5.44 36.77
N ASN A 272 -16.51 -5.86 36.66
CA ASN A 272 -15.78 -5.86 35.40
C ASN A 272 -16.44 -6.84 34.42
N GLY A 273 -16.93 -6.31 33.30
CA GLY A 273 -17.57 -7.08 32.23
C GLY A 273 -16.77 -7.07 30.92
N HIS A 274 -15.53 -6.57 30.96
CA HIS A 274 -14.67 -6.32 29.82
C HIS A 274 -15.27 -5.33 28.80
N ILE A 275 -14.48 -5.09 27.75
CA ILE A 275 -14.69 -4.00 26.80
C ILE A 275 -16.08 -4.01 26.14
N SER A 276 -16.62 -5.17 25.76
CA SER A 276 -17.92 -5.24 25.10
C SER A 276 -19.08 -4.83 26.01
N GLN A 277 -19.10 -5.32 27.25
CA GLN A 277 -20.17 -4.97 28.20
C GLN A 277 -20.03 -3.52 28.70
N ALA A 278 -18.80 -3.07 28.94
CA ALA A 278 -18.53 -1.68 29.28
C ALA A 278 -19.00 -0.74 28.16
N SER A 279 -18.71 -1.08 26.90
CA SER A 279 -19.13 -0.29 25.74
C SER A 279 -20.65 -0.23 25.60
N ASN A 280 -21.36 -1.32 25.90
CA ASN A 280 -22.82 -1.32 25.94
C ASN A 280 -23.38 -0.43 27.06
N SER A 281 -22.77 -0.42 28.26
CA SER A 281 -23.17 0.53 29.32
C SER A 281 -22.92 1.98 28.93
N ALA A 282 -21.84 2.28 28.20
CA ALA A 282 -21.62 3.62 27.65
C ALA A 282 -22.67 3.94 26.57
N LEU A 283 -23.02 2.98 25.71
CA LEU A 283 -24.06 3.12 24.68
C LEU A 283 -25.46 3.40 25.26
N GLU A 284 -25.78 2.88 26.45
CA GLU A 284 -27.03 3.18 27.16
C GLU A 284 -27.14 4.67 27.57
N LEU A 285 -26.02 5.38 27.71
CA LEU A 285 -25.99 6.80 28.04
C LEU A 285 -26.14 7.73 26.80
N VAL A 286 -26.08 7.16 25.58
CA VAL A 286 -26.07 7.94 24.34
C VAL A 286 -27.39 8.62 24.07
N ASN A 287 -27.35 9.94 23.89
CA ASN A 287 -28.47 10.75 23.39
C ASN A 287 -28.21 11.34 22.00
N GLY A 288 -26.99 11.23 21.46
CA GLY A 288 -26.60 11.77 20.16
C GLY A 288 -27.17 10.99 18.98
N GLU A 289 -27.29 11.67 17.84
CA GLU A 289 -27.67 11.06 16.56
C GLU A 289 -26.58 10.14 16.02
N PHE A 290 -25.33 10.43 16.36
CA PHE A 290 -24.16 9.64 16.00
C PHE A 290 -23.34 9.27 17.24
N VAL A 291 -22.73 8.10 17.18
CA VAL A 291 -21.78 7.57 18.14
C VAL A 291 -20.37 7.64 17.57
N ALA A 292 -19.42 8.18 18.33
CA ALA A 292 -17.99 8.13 18.04
C ALA A 292 -17.29 7.19 19.03
N LEU A 293 -16.30 6.41 18.59
CA LEU A 293 -15.54 5.50 19.46
C LEU A 293 -14.19 6.12 19.85
N LEU A 294 -13.86 6.12 21.14
CA LEU A 294 -12.59 6.64 21.67
C LEU A 294 -12.04 5.71 22.75
N ASP A 295 -10.79 5.31 22.61
CA ASP A 295 -10.07 4.55 23.63
C ASP A 295 -9.57 5.48 24.75
N HIS A 296 -9.57 4.98 25.98
CA HIS A 296 -9.37 5.77 27.20
C HIS A 296 -8.00 6.44 27.35
N ASP A 297 -7.02 6.02 26.55
CA ASP A 297 -5.66 6.53 26.53
C ASP A 297 -5.32 7.25 25.23
N ASP A 298 -6.25 7.40 24.30
CA ASP A 298 -6.02 8.06 23.02
C ASP A 298 -6.50 9.51 23.00
N LEU A 299 -6.20 10.22 21.92
CA LEU A 299 -6.56 11.64 21.76
C LEU A 299 -7.29 11.89 20.44
N LEU A 300 -8.31 12.73 20.50
CA LEU A 300 -8.91 13.30 19.30
C LEU A 300 -8.14 14.54 18.86
N ALA A 301 -7.97 14.71 17.54
CA ALA A 301 -7.51 15.98 16.99
C ALA A 301 -8.52 17.09 17.35
N PRO A 302 -8.10 18.34 17.63
CA PRO A 302 -9.01 19.39 18.10
C PRO A 302 -10.21 19.70 17.18
N HIS A 303 -10.10 19.37 15.89
CA HIS A 303 -11.10 19.61 14.85
C HIS A 303 -11.81 18.31 14.41
N ALA A 304 -11.59 17.18 15.08
CA ALA A 304 -12.09 15.85 14.70
C ALA A 304 -13.60 15.83 14.52
N LEU A 305 -14.36 16.22 15.55
CA LEU A 305 -15.82 16.20 15.48
C LEU A 305 -16.38 17.19 14.46
N LEU A 306 -15.70 18.32 14.24
CA LEU A 306 -16.11 19.32 13.23
C LEU A 306 -16.01 18.75 11.81
N MET A 307 -14.92 18.06 11.50
CA MET A 307 -14.72 17.47 10.18
C MET A 307 -15.64 16.27 9.95
N MET A 308 -15.92 15.46 10.97
CA MET A 308 -16.92 14.41 10.89
C MET A 308 -18.32 14.98 10.61
N VAL A 309 -18.72 16.06 11.29
CA VAL A 309 -20.02 16.72 11.06
C VAL A 309 -20.07 17.39 9.69
N LYS A 310 -18.96 17.95 9.20
CA LYS A 310 -18.88 18.42 7.81
C LYS A 310 -19.15 17.28 6.83
N ALA A 311 -18.52 16.12 7.02
CA ALA A 311 -18.76 14.94 6.17
C ALA A 311 -20.22 14.45 6.24
N ILE A 312 -20.85 14.48 7.43
CA ILE A 312 -22.28 14.17 7.59
C ILE A 312 -23.15 15.14 6.79
N ASN A 313 -22.80 16.43 6.74
CA ASN A 313 -23.54 17.42 5.94
C ASN A 313 -23.32 17.21 4.43
N ASP A 314 -22.10 16.87 4.02
CA ASP A 314 -21.76 16.66 2.61
C ASP A 314 -22.35 15.33 2.07
N ALA A 315 -22.55 14.33 2.93
CA ALA A 315 -23.09 13.02 2.59
C ALA A 315 -24.24 12.61 3.53
N PRO A 316 -25.44 13.22 3.40
CA PRO A 316 -26.54 13.03 4.35
C PRO A 316 -27.15 11.60 4.36
N GLU A 317 -26.92 10.81 3.32
CA GLU A 317 -27.37 9.40 3.25
C GLU A 317 -26.41 8.43 3.97
N ALA A 318 -25.21 8.89 4.31
CA ALA A 318 -24.20 8.07 4.96
C ALA A 318 -24.48 7.90 6.46
N GLN A 319 -24.21 6.69 6.94
CA GLN A 319 -24.48 6.26 8.31
C GLN A 319 -23.22 5.79 9.04
N PHE A 320 -22.10 5.65 8.33
CA PHE A 320 -20.82 5.23 8.89
C PHE A 320 -19.70 6.06 8.26
N PHE A 321 -19.00 6.80 9.10
CA PHE A 321 -17.86 7.63 8.74
C PHE A 321 -16.59 7.11 9.44
N TYR A 322 -15.46 7.21 8.77
CA TYR A 322 -14.16 6.93 9.39
C TYR A 322 -13.06 7.88 8.90
N SER A 323 -12.05 8.12 9.73
CA SER A 323 -10.95 9.04 9.40
C SER A 323 -9.61 8.36 9.19
N ASP A 324 -8.61 9.13 8.76
CA ASP A 324 -7.20 8.75 8.94
C ASP A 324 -6.81 8.87 10.42
N GLU A 325 -5.70 8.22 10.77
CA GLU A 325 -5.13 8.21 12.12
C GLU A 325 -3.61 8.24 12.05
N ASP A 326 -2.97 8.57 13.17
CA ASP A 326 -1.55 8.37 13.38
C ASP A 326 -1.27 7.89 14.80
N LYS A 327 0.01 7.74 15.14
CA LYS A 327 0.45 7.38 16.49
C LYS A 327 1.02 8.56 17.23
N ILE A 328 0.79 8.62 18.53
CA ILE A 328 1.37 9.62 19.43
C ILE A 328 2.13 8.95 20.57
N ASP A 329 3.32 9.45 20.90
CA ASP A 329 4.13 8.95 22.00
C ASP A 329 3.88 9.71 23.32
N GLU A 330 4.60 9.32 24.38
CA GLU A 330 4.54 9.94 25.71
C GLU A 330 5.04 11.40 25.74
N HIS A 331 5.66 11.88 24.67
CA HIS A 331 6.13 13.25 24.51
C HIS A 331 5.23 14.07 23.55
N ASN A 332 4.04 13.56 23.25
CA ASN A 332 3.10 14.14 22.29
C ASN A 332 3.67 14.29 20.87
N GLN A 333 4.65 13.46 20.49
CA GLN A 333 5.19 13.44 19.12
C GLN A 333 4.40 12.47 18.25
N ARG A 334 3.87 13.00 17.15
CA ARG A 334 3.07 12.25 16.18
C ARG A 334 3.95 11.52 15.15
N SER A 335 3.59 10.30 14.78
CA SER A 335 4.36 9.42 13.88
C SER A 335 3.49 8.35 13.21
N GLU A 336 4.04 7.64 12.22
CA GLU A 336 3.42 6.48 11.55
C GLU A 336 1.95 6.71 11.11
N PRO A 337 1.67 7.71 10.25
CA PRO A 337 0.31 7.94 9.76
C PRO A 337 -0.22 6.76 8.96
N HIS A 338 -1.52 6.52 9.09
CA HIS A 338 -2.30 5.66 8.22
C HIS A 338 -3.25 6.52 7.40
N PHE A 339 -2.80 6.88 6.20
CA PHE A 339 -3.59 7.53 5.17
C PHE A 339 -4.40 6.46 4.43
N LYS A 340 -5.64 6.26 4.89
CA LYS A 340 -6.53 5.19 4.47
C LYS A 340 -7.13 5.50 3.09
N SER A 341 -7.50 4.48 2.33
CA SER A 341 -8.32 4.70 1.15
C SER A 341 -9.76 5.03 1.55
N SER A 342 -10.57 5.50 0.60
CA SER A 342 -12.02 5.41 0.70
C SER A 342 -12.48 3.95 0.84
N TRP A 343 -13.79 3.74 1.01
CA TRP A 343 -14.34 2.44 1.37
C TRP A 343 -13.86 1.31 0.43
N ASN A 344 -13.09 0.38 1.01
CA ASN A 344 -12.43 -0.73 0.33
C ASN A 344 -12.83 -2.04 0.98
N ARG A 345 -13.96 -2.58 0.52
CA ARG A 345 -14.64 -3.72 1.16
C ARG A 345 -13.75 -4.96 1.23
N ASP A 346 -13.04 -5.30 0.17
CA ASP A 346 -12.19 -6.51 0.18
C ASP A 346 -10.94 -6.35 1.04
N LEU A 347 -10.40 -5.12 1.15
CA LEU A 347 -9.35 -4.81 2.13
C LEU A 347 -9.88 -4.92 3.57
N PHE A 348 -11.11 -4.43 3.81
CA PHE A 348 -11.77 -4.53 5.11
C PHE A 348 -12.00 -5.98 5.57
N TYR A 349 -12.30 -6.89 4.63
CA TYR A 349 -12.36 -8.31 4.94
C TYR A 349 -10.98 -8.92 5.20
N SER A 350 -9.92 -8.35 4.63
CA SER A 350 -8.55 -8.80 4.87
C SER A 350 -8.00 -8.31 6.21
N HIS A 351 -8.43 -7.15 6.70
CA HIS A 351 -8.18 -6.66 8.06
C HIS A 351 -9.07 -5.45 8.40
N ASN A 352 -9.23 -5.14 9.69
CA ASN A 352 -9.86 -3.90 10.13
C ASN A 352 -8.95 -2.70 9.82
N TYR A 353 -8.98 -2.16 8.60
CA TYR A 353 -8.21 -0.96 8.25
C TYR A 353 -8.91 0.33 8.69
N ILE A 354 -10.21 0.27 9.03
CA ILE A 354 -11.00 1.41 9.49
C ILE A 354 -10.48 1.92 10.84
N THR A 355 -10.27 0.99 11.79
CA THR A 355 -9.78 1.26 13.15
C THR A 355 -10.44 2.50 13.76
N HIS A 356 -9.70 3.59 13.90
CA HIS A 356 -10.13 4.85 14.49
C HIS A 356 -9.95 6.02 13.50
N LEU A 357 -10.61 7.15 13.64
CA LEU A 357 -11.85 7.36 14.40
C LEU A 357 -13.03 6.85 13.58
N ALA A 358 -13.92 6.06 14.19
CA ALA A 358 -15.19 5.67 13.58
C ALA A 358 -16.36 6.46 14.18
N VAL A 359 -17.24 6.99 13.33
CA VAL A 359 -18.49 7.66 13.71
C VAL A 359 -19.66 6.99 13.01
N ILE A 360 -20.61 6.44 13.76
CA ILE A 360 -21.70 5.60 13.25
C ILE A 360 -23.03 6.16 13.73
N GLN A 361 -24.05 6.15 12.88
CA GLN A 361 -25.40 6.54 13.28
C GLN A 361 -25.88 5.68 14.46
N THR A 362 -26.35 6.33 15.53
CA THR A 362 -26.74 5.67 16.78
C THR A 362 -27.83 4.62 16.54
N GLU A 363 -28.80 4.93 15.67
CA GLU A 363 -29.88 4.00 15.32
C GLU A 363 -29.34 2.71 14.69
N LEU A 364 -28.35 2.80 13.80
CA LEU A 364 -27.70 1.64 13.21
C LEU A 364 -27.01 0.78 14.29
N VAL A 365 -26.25 1.39 15.19
CA VAL A 365 -25.56 0.69 16.30
C VAL A 365 -26.57 -0.05 17.19
N ARG A 366 -27.69 0.59 17.51
CA ARG A 366 -28.78 -0.03 18.29
C ARG A 366 -29.46 -1.15 17.53
N ARG A 367 -29.74 -0.96 16.23
CA ARG A 367 -30.38 -1.96 15.36
C ARG A 367 -29.57 -3.24 15.25
N ILE A 368 -28.24 -3.15 15.21
CA ILE A 368 -27.34 -4.31 15.17
C ILE A 368 -27.04 -4.91 16.55
N GLY A 369 -27.63 -4.38 17.63
CA GLY A 369 -27.52 -4.91 18.99
C GLY A 369 -26.28 -4.48 19.77
N GLY A 370 -25.61 -3.38 19.41
CA GLY A 370 -24.45 -2.87 20.13
C GLY A 370 -23.22 -3.78 20.04
N PHE A 371 -22.42 -3.84 21.12
CA PHE A 371 -21.18 -4.59 21.21
C PHE A 371 -21.43 -6.02 21.69
N ARG A 372 -20.79 -6.99 21.03
CA ARG A 372 -21.01 -8.42 21.30
C ARG A 372 -19.92 -8.97 22.22
N ALA A 373 -20.31 -9.80 23.18
CA ALA A 373 -19.36 -10.52 24.02
C ALA A 373 -18.72 -11.71 23.26
N GLY A 374 -17.51 -12.10 23.66
CA GLY A 374 -16.75 -13.21 23.07
C GLY A 374 -15.92 -12.85 21.84
N VAL A 375 -15.76 -11.56 21.57
CA VAL A 375 -14.89 -10.98 20.52
C VAL A 375 -14.03 -9.84 21.07
N GLU A 376 -13.79 -9.82 22.38
CA GLU A 376 -12.97 -8.83 23.07
C GLU A 376 -11.54 -8.80 22.47
N GLY A 377 -11.06 -7.59 22.18
CA GLY A 377 -9.84 -7.34 21.40
C GLY A 377 -10.07 -7.13 19.91
N SER A 378 -11.28 -7.36 19.42
CA SER A 378 -11.73 -7.02 18.06
C SER A 378 -13.21 -6.64 18.02
N GLN A 379 -13.72 -6.12 19.14
CA GLN A 379 -15.11 -5.71 19.30
C GLN A 379 -15.54 -4.66 18.27
N ASP A 380 -14.64 -3.73 17.90
CA ASP A 380 -14.93 -2.71 16.89
C ASP A 380 -15.04 -3.34 15.50
N TYR A 381 -14.13 -4.28 15.18
CA TYR A 381 -14.20 -4.98 13.91
C TYR A 381 -15.50 -5.79 13.77
N ASP A 382 -15.93 -6.47 14.84
CA ASP A 382 -17.22 -7.15 14.90
C ASP A 382 -18.40 -6.20 14.71
N LEU A 383 -18.39 -5.06 15.40
CA LEU A 383 -19.42 -4.04 15.27
C LEU A 383 -19.49 -3.51 13.83
N PHE A 384 -18.35 -3.19 13.23
CA PHE A 384 -18.24 -2.67 11.88
C PHE A 384 -18.69 -3.70 10.85
N LEU A 385 -18.30 -4.97 10.99
CA LEU A 385 -18.76 -6.07 10.12
C LEU A 385 -20.30 -6.18 10.12
N ARG A 386 -20.92 -6.17 11.31
CA ARG A 386 -22.38 -6.18 11.42
C ARG A 386 -23.02 -4.91 10.85
N ALA A 387 -22.42 -3.75 11.06
CA ALA A 387 -22.91 -2.48 10.52
C ALA A 387 -22.91 -2.47 8.99
N ILE A 388 -21.82 -2.87 8.33
CA ILE A 388 -21.73 -2.88 6.86
C ILE A 388 -22.70 -3.87 6.21
N GLY A 389 -23.15 -4.90 6.92
CA GLY A 389 -24.19 -5.82 6.46
C GLY A 389 -25.55 -5.14 6.21
N HIS A 390 -25.76 -3.94 6.75
CA HIS A 390 -26.96 -3.14 6.58
C HIS A 390 -26.76 -1.88 5.70
N LEU A 391 -25.57 -1.69 5.12
CA LEU A 391 -25.21 -0.46 4.42
C LEU A 391 -24.84 -0.70 2.95
N GLY A 392 -25.29 0.20 2.08
CA GLY A 392 -24.73 0.33 0.74
C GLY A 392 -23.34 0.98 0.76
N ASN A 393 -22.54 0.76 -0.29
CA ASN A 393 -21.16 1.29 -0.36
C ASN A 393 -21.08 2.82 -0.23
N ARG A 394 -22.07 3.56 -0.74
CA ARG A 394 -22.12 5.02 -0.67
C ARG A 394 -22.46 5.55 0.74
N GLN A 395 -22.90 4.69 1.63
CA GLN A 395 -23.27 5.06 3.00
C GLN A 395 -22.11 4.93 4.00
N ILE A 396 -20.94 4.53 3.51
CA ILE A 396 -19.70 4.39 4.26
C ILE A 396 -18.70 5.40 3.69
N VAL A 397 -18.36 6.43 4.46
CA VAL A 397 -17.61 7.59 3.99
C VAL A 397 -16.29 7.71 4.74
N HIS A 398 -15.21 7.93 3.99
CA HIS A 398 -13.89 8.24 4.53
C HIS A 398 -13.68 9.75 4.60
N VAL A 399 -13.11 10.21 5.70
CA VAL A 399 -12.69 11.60 5.93
C VAL A 399 -11.16 11.63 5.93
N PRO A 400 -10.50 12.12 4.86
CA PRO A 400 -9.05 12.02 4.65
C PRO A 400 -8.25 13.05 5.47
N HIS A 401 -8.53 13.10 6.78
CA HIS A 401 -7.86 13.91 7.78
C HIS A 401 -7.41 13.01 8.93
N VAL A 402 -6.25 13.31 9.51
CA VAL A 402 -5.78 12.63 10.71
C VAL A 402 -6.54 13.17 11.91
N LEU A 403 -7.63 12.51 12.29
CA LEU A 403 -8.55 12.97 13.33
C LEU A 403 -8.40 12.23 14.67
N TYR A 404 -7.54 11.21 14.68
CA TYR A 404 -7.30 10.34 15.82
C TYR A 404 -5.80 10.11 16.02
N HIS A 405 -5.36 10.18 17.28
CA HIS A 405 -3.97 9.95 17.67
C HIS A 405 -3.91 8.74 18.62
N TRP A 406 -3.47 7.61 18.07
CA TRP A 406 -3.37 6.35 18.80
C TRP A 406 -2.10 6.31 19.65
N ARG A 407 -2.25 6.21 20.97
CA ARG A 407 -1.13 6.29 21.89
C ARG A 407 -0.28 5.03 21.83
N ALA A 408 0.97 5.20 21.42
CA ALA A 408 1.98 4.16 21.31
C ALA A 408 2.90 4.14 22.53
N ILE A 409 2.37 3.69 23.67
CA ILE A 409 3.12 3.55 24.95
C ILE A 409 3.24 2.10 25.41
N ASN A 410 4.14 1.83 26.35
CA ASN A 410 4.36 0.48 26.87
C ASN A 410 3.10 -0.05 27.57
N GLY A 411 2.55 -1.18 27.10
CA GLY A 411 1.28 -1.73 27.56
C GLY A 411 0.09 -1.49 26.62
N SER A 412 0.16 -0.49 25.73
CA SER A 412 -0.84 -0.28 24.68
C SER A 412 -0.80 -1.38 23.62
N THR A 413 -1.95 -1.67 23.02
CA THR A 413 -2.08 -2.58 21.86
C THR A 413 -1.24 -2.11 20.67
N ALA A 414 -0.96 -0.80 20.56
CA ALA A 414 -0.11 -0.20 19.53
C ALA A 414 1.36 -0.71 19.59
N LEU A 415 1.85 -1.07 20.79
CA LEU A 415 3.24 -1.50 21.02
C LEU A 415 3.41 -2.92 21.57
N SER A 416 2.38 -3.52 22.18
CA SER A 416 2.54 -4.78 22.93
C SER A 416 2.49 -6.02 22.04
N ALA A 417 3.59 -6.80 22.06
CA ALA A 417 3.70 -8.08 21.36
C ALA A 417 2.85 -9.20 22.00
N SER A 418 2.55 -9.08 23.30
CA SER A 418 1.78 -10.06 24.08
C SER A 418 0.29 -10.09 23.76
N GLN A 419 -0.26 -9.03 23.17
CA GLN A 419 -1.69 -8.91 22.85
C GLN A 419 -2.06 -9.38 21.43
N LYS A 420 -1.09 -9.70 20.59
CA LYS A 420 -1.32 -10.01 19.16
C LYS A 420 -2.03 -11.34 18.89
N GLY A 421 -1.88 -12.31 19.80
CA GLY A 421 -2.46 -13.65 19.63
C GLY A 421 -3.96 -13.73 19.89
N TYR A 422 -4.46 -13.03 20.92
CA TYR A 422 -5.91 -13.08 21.25
C TYR A 422 -6.74 -12.16 20.34
N THR A 423 -6.24 -10.96 20.03
CA THR A 423 -6.87 -10.02 19.09
C THR A 423 -7.07 -10.66 17.71
N SER A 424 -6.04 -11.34 17.18
CA SER A 424 -6.16 -12.06 15.90
C SER A 424 -7.22 -13.16 15.93
N LYS A 425 -7.37 -13.88 17.05
CA LYS A 425 -8.41 -14.92 17.20
C LYS A 425 -9.80 -14.31 17.30
N ALA A 426 -9.95 -13.22 18.04
CA ALA A 426 -11.22 -12.51 18.20
C ALA A 426 -11.69 -11.95 16.85
N GLY A 427 -10.82 -11.30 16.07
CA GLY A 427 -11.17 -10.78 14.76
C GLY A 427 -11.43 -11.88 13.72
N LEU A 428 -10.68 -13.00 13.75
CA LEU A 428 -10.99 -14.17 12.93
C LEU A 428 -12.39 -14.73 13.24
N LYS A 429 -12.75 -14.80 14.53
CA LYS A 429 -14.08 -15.22 14.97
C LYS A 429 -15.15 -14.24 14.50
N ALA A 430 -14.94 -12.94 14.66
CA ALA A 430 -15.88 -11.90 14.20
C ALA A 430 -16.16 -12.02 12.68
N LEU A 431 -15.11 -12.17 11.87
CA LEU A 431 -15.23 -12.30 10.42
C LEU A 431 -15.92 -13.61 10.01
N ARG A 432 -15.62 -14.73 10.68
CA ARG A 432 -16.33 -16.00 10.48
C ARG A 432 -17.80 -15.89 10.84
N ASP A 433 -18.12 -15.32 12.00
CA ASP A 433 -19.51 -15.14 12.44
C ASP A 433 -20.30 -14.27 11.44
N TYR A 434 -19.67 -13.21 10.90
CA TYR A 434 -20.25 -12.38 9.84
C TYR A 434 -20.56 -13.20 8.59
N PHE A 435 -19.61 -13.97 8.05
CA PHE A 435 -19.86 -14.77 6.85
C PHE A 435 -20.76 -15.99 7.08
N ASN A 436 -20.78 -16.57 8.27
CA ASN A 436 -21.71 -17.64 8.65
C ASN A 436 -23.18 -17.19 8.63
N SER A 437 -23.43 -15.88 8.71
CA SER A 437 -24.79 -15.33 8.52
C SER A 437 -25.22 -15.27 7.05
N THR A 438 -24.31 -15.57 6.12
CA THR A 438 -24.58 -15.61 4.67
C THR A 438 -24.91 -17.03 4.21
N ASN A 439 -25.71 -17.18 3.15
CA ASN A 439 -26.03 -18.49 2.54
C ASN A 439 -24.90 -19.03 1.63
N LEU A 440 -23.67 -18.56 1.80
CA LEU A 440 -22.52 -18.95 0.99
C LEU A 440 -21.48 -19.66 1.86
N GLU A 441 -20.92 -20.76 1.35
CA GLU A 441 -19.79 -21.46 1.98
C GLU A 441 -18.50 -20.66 1.75
N ILE A 442 -18.29 -19.61 2.55
CA ILE A 442 -17.08 -18.78 2.51
C ILE A 442 -16.11 -19.26 3.58
N GLU A 443 -14.90 -19.63 3.16
CA GLU A 443 -13.84 -20.05 4.07
C GLU A 443 -13.04 -18.83 4.54
N VAL A 444 -12.85 -18.70 5.85
CA VAL A 444 -12.02 -17.63 6.45
C VAL A 444 -10.90 -18.26 7.28
N THR A 445 -9.66 -17.94 6.93
CA THR A 445 -8.45 -18.45 7.59
C THR A 445 -7.57 -17.30 8.10
N PRO A 446 -6.77 -17.52 9.16
CA PRO A 446 -5.80 -16.53 9.60
C PRO A 446 -4.70 -16.36 8.56
N HIS A 447 -4.26 -15.12 8.35
CA HIS A 447 -3.08 -14.82 7.53
C HIS A 447 -1.80 -14.89 8.39
N ARG A 448 -0.62 -14.93 7.75
CA ARG A 448 0.69 -14.92 8.45
C ARG A 448 0.96 -13.61 9.21
N LEU A 449 0.26 -12.55 8.86
CA LEU A 449 0.34 -11.23 9.51
C LEU A 449 -0.72 -11.18 10.61
N ASN A 450 -0.35 -10.64 11.78
CA ASN A 450 -1.30 -10.49 12.89
C ASN A 450 -2.49 -9.62 12.47
N ASN A 451 -3.68 -9.96 12.98
CA ASN A 451 -4.94 -9.27 12.70
C ASN A 451 -5.30 -9.16 11.20
N CYS A 452 -4.74 -10.05 10.37
CA CYS A 452 -5.04 -10.16 8.96
C CYS A 452 -5.64 -11.54 8.66
N TYR A 453 -6.51 -11.61 7.66
CA TYR A 453 -7.29 -12.79 7.31
C TYR A 453 -7.27 -13.04 5.81
N GLN A 454 -7.48 -14.28 5.42
CA GLN A 454 -7.73 -14.66 4.04
C GLN A 454 -9.17 -15.13 3.93
N VAL A 455 -9.92 -14.54 3.00
CA VAL A 455 -11.30 -14.90 2.68
C VAL A 455 -11.30 -15.60 1.32
N ARG A 456 -11.62 -16.89 1.33
CA ARG A 456 -11.68 -17.72 0.14
C ARG A 456 -13.14 -17.97 -0.23
N TRP A 457 -13.54 -17.38 -1.34
CA TRP A 457 -14.90 -17.49 -1.88
C TRP A 457 -15.14 -18.87 -2.50
N PRO A 458 -16.38 -19.37 -2.48
CA PRO A 458 -16.71 -20.65 -3.11
C PRO A 458 -16.46 -20.58 -4.62
N LEU A 459 -16.04 -21.71 -5.18
CA LEU A 459 -15.96 -21.89 -6.63
C LEU A 459 -17.27 -22.51 -7.09
N ALA A 460 -17.86 -21.99 -8.17
CA ALA A 460 -19.09 -22.56 -8.70
C ALA A 460 -18.85 -23.99 -9.21
N GLU A 461 -19.83 -24.87 -8.99
CA GLU A 461 -19.84 -26.23 -9.53
C GLU A 461 -21.03 -26.40 -10.49
N PRO A 462 -20.80 -26.77 -11.76
CA PRO A 462 -19.49 -27.01 -12.38
C PRO A 462 -18.66 -25.73 -12.54
N SER A 463 -17.34 -25.88 -12.44
CA SER A 463 -16.38 -24.79 -12.65
C SER A 463 -16.59 -24.07 -14.00
N PRO A 464 -16.68 -22.73 -14.03
CA PRO A 464 -16.96 -21.98 -15.25
C PRO A 464 -15.81 -22.04 -16.26
N LEU A 465 -16.11 -22.27 -17.54
CA LEU A 465 -15.09 -22.24 -18.58
C LEU A 465 -14.44 -20.85 -18.66
N VAL A 466 -13.11 -20.80 -18.61
CA VAL A 466 -12.30 -19.59 -18.83
C VAL A 466 -11.69 -19.62 -20.23
N SER A 467 -11.86 -18.55 -21.01
CA SER A 467 -11.14 -18.35 -22.27
C SER A 467 -9.95 -17.41 -22.05
N LEU A 468 -8.73 -17.94 -22.09
CA LEU A 468 -7.50 -17.16 -22.00
C LEU A 468 -7.12 -16.66 -23.41
N ILE A 469 -7.21 -15.34 -23.61
CA ILE A 469 -6.96 -14.64 -24.87
C ILE A 469 -5.53 -14.11 -24.85
N ILE A 470 -4.73 -14.53 -25.83
CA ILE A 470 -3.29 -14.23 -25.91
C ILE A 470 -2.98 -13.55 -27.25
N PRO A 471 -3.00 -12.20 -27.32
CA PRO A 471 -2.51 -11.43 -28.46
C PRO A 471 -1.05 -11.75 -28.76
N THR A 472 -0.73 -12.10 -30.01
CA THR A 472 0.65 -12.46 -30.39
C THR A 472 1.02 -11.93 -31.78
N ARG A 473 2.22 -11.36 -31.88
CA ARG A 473 2.92 -11.15 -33.14
C ARG A 473 4.36 -11.64 -32.99
N ASP A 474 4.72 -12.69 -33.74
CA ASP A 474 6.01 -13.37 -33.62
C ASP A 474 6.37 -13.75 -32.16
N GLY A 475 7.66 -13.86 -31.80
CA GLY A 475 8.05 -14.14 -30.41
C GLY A 475 7.84 -15.58 -29.94
N TYR A 476 8.19 -16.58 -30.77
CA TYR A 476 8.01 -18.01 -30.49
C TYR A 476 8.43 -18.44 -29.07
N GLU A 477 9.62 -18.02 -28.58
CA GLU A 477 10.11 -18.48 -27.27
C GLU A 477 9.22 -18.00 -26.12
N LEU A 478 8.80 -16.73 -26.16
CA LEU A 478 7.90 -16.14 -25.17
C LEU A 478 6.54 -16.85 -25.19
N LEU A 479 5.92 -16.97 -26.38
CA LEU A 479 4.61 -17.61 -26.50
C LEU A 479 4.67 -19.07 -26.05
N LYS A 480 5.72 -19.81 -26.44
CA LYS A 480 5.89 -21.21 -26.03
C LYS A 480 6.04 -21.33 -24.53
N GLN A 481 6.82 -20.48 -23.89
CA GLN A 481 6.96 -20.43 -22.43
C GLN A 481 5.62 -20.12 -21.76
N CYS A 482 4.88 -19.13 -22.27
CA CYS A 482 3.57 -18.74 -21.77
C CYS A 482 2.58 -19.92 -21.81
N ILE A 483 2.32 -20.48 -23.00
CA ILE A 483 1.38 -21.59 -23.17
C ILE A 483 1.81 -22.83 -22.38
N SER A 484 3.10 -23.19 -22.42
CA SER A 484 3.61 -24.34 -21.68
C SER A 484 3.46 -24.15 -20.17
N SER A 485 3.73 -22.95 -19.65
CA SER A 485 3.57 -22.66 -18.22
C SER A 485 2.09 -22.71 -17.80
N ILE A 486 1.18 -22.16 -18.61
CA ILE A 486 -0.26 -22.22 -18.35
C ILE A 486 -0.73 -23.68 -18.33
N ARG A 487 -0.40 -24.47 -19.36
CA ARG A 487 -0.85 -25.86 -19.48
C ARG A 487 -0.26 -26.78 -18.41
N ASN A 488 1.02 -26.62 -18.08
CA ASN A 488 1.73 -27.57 -17.21
C ASN A 488 1.67 -27.20 -15.72
N LYS A 489 1.46 -25.93 -15.37
CA LYS A 489 1.51 -25.46 -13.98
C LYS A 489 0.15 -25.07 -13.41
N THR A 490 -0.86 -24.77 -14.23
CA THR A 490 -2.18 -24.33 -13.73
C THR A 490 -3.00 -25.51 -13.23
N ARG A 491 -3.53 -25.41 -11.99
CA ARG A 491 -4.40 -26.44 -11.39
C ARG A 491 -5.83 -26.41 -11.92
N TYR A 492 -6.38 -25.21 -12.14
CA TYR A 492 -7.72 -25.03 -12.67
C TYR A 492 -7.84 -25.67 -14.05
N SER A 493 -8.83 -26.53 -14.27
CA SER A 493 -8.90 -27.39 -15.47
C SER A 493 -9.84 -26.88 -16.55
N ALA A 494 -10.87 -26.11 -16.18
CA ALA A 494 -11.91 -25.64 -17.09
C ALA A 494 -11.46 -24.39 -17.87
N PHE A 495 -10.43 -24.51 -18.70
CA PHE A 495 -9.97 -23.39 -19.55
C PHE A 495 -9.68 -23.79 -20.99
N GLU A 496 -9.83 -22.84 -21.89
CA GLU A 496 -9.30 -22.88 -23.27
C GLU A 496 -8.30 -21.74 -23.48
N ILE A 497 -7.40 -21.92 -24.45
CA ILE A 497 -6.44 -20.89 -24.87
C ILE A 497 -6.79 -20.47 -26.31
N LEU A 498 -6.97 -19.17 -26.52
CA LEU A 498 -7.09 -18.54 -27.83
C LEU A 498 -5.88 -17.65 -28.09
N VAL A 499 -5.06 -18.00 -29.07
CA VAL A 499 -3.97 -17.15 -29.54
C VAL A 499 -4.52 -16.28 -30.67
N ILE A 500 -4.42 -14.96 -30.51
CA ILE A 500 -4.84 -14.02 -31.57
C ILE A 500 -3.60 -13.58 -32.34
N ASN A 501 -3.43 -14.12 -33.53
CA ASN A 501 -2.27 -13.87 -34.39
C ASN A 501 -2.44 -12.53 -35.11
N ASN A 502 -1.64 -11.53 -34.75
CA ASN A 502 -1.57 -10.27 -35.47
C ASN A 502 -0.41 -10.28 -36.47
N GLN A 503 -0.68 -10.83 -37.66
CA GLN A 503 0.23 -10.77 -38.82
C GLN A 503 1.66 -11.28 -38.52
N SER A 504 1.81 -12.40 -37.80
CA SER A 504 3.11 -13.03 -37.56
C SER A 504 3.76 -13.46 -38.88
N GLN A 505 5.06 -13.20 -39.03
CA GLN A 505 5.84 -13.52 -40.25
C GLN A 505 6.93 -14.55 -40.00
N CYS A 506 7.33 -14.75 -38.74
CA CYS A 506 8.36 -15.69 -38.35
C CYS A 506 7.91 -17.14 -38.67
N PRO A 507 8.64 -17.88 -39.53
CA PRO A 507 8.27 -19.26 -39.88
C PRO A 507 8.20 -20.19 -38.66
N LYS A 508 9.04 -19.94 -37.64
CA LYS A 508 9.07 -20.71 -36.38
C LYS A 508 7.78 -20.49 -35.57
N THR A 509 7.29 -19.26 -35.49
CA THR A 509 6.03 -18.93 -34.81
C THR A 509 4.84 -19.54 -35.57
N LEU A 510 4.80 -19.40 -36.90
CA LEU A 510 3.73 -19.97 -37.73
C LEU A 510 3.69 -21.49 -37.67
N ALA A 511 4.85 -22.16 -37.60
CA ALA A 511 4.93 -23.60 -37.39
C ALA A 511 4.36 -24.01 -36.02
N TYR A 512 4.66 -23.23 -34.98
CA TYR A 512 4.14 -23.47 -33.64
C TYR A 512 2.62 -23.26 -33.54
N PHE A 513 2.04 -22.28 -34.23
CA PHE A 513 0.58 -22.14 -34.34
C PHE A 513 -0.09 -23.41 -34.86
N ARG A 514 0.46 -23.99 -35.95
CA ARG A 514 -0.06 -25.26 -36.50
C ARG A 514 0.06 -26.41 -35.49
N GLU A 515 1.17 -26.49 -34.77
CA GLU A 515 1.37 -27.49 -33.71
C GLU A 515 0.33 -27.35 -32.59
N LEU A 516 0.06 -26.12 -32.14
CA LEU A 516 -0.92 -25.83 -31.08
C LEU A 516 -2.33 -26.29 -31.47
N GLU A 517 -2.75 -26.04 -32.71
CA GLU A 517 -4.06 -26.46 -33.21
C GLU A 517 -4.14 -27.98 -33.40
N GLN A 518 -3.12 -28.60 -34.00
CA GLN A 518 -3.05 -30.05 -34.21
C GLN A 518 -3.09 -30.84 -32.91
N THR A 519 -2.44 -30.32 -31.87
CA THR A 519 -2.41 -30.96 -30.54
C THR A 519 -3.58 -30.58 -29.64
N GLY A 520 -4.46 -29.68 -30.09
CA GLY A 520 -5.59 -29.16 -29.29
C GLY A 520 -5.16 -28.31 -28.09
N GLN A 521 -3.89 -27.86 -28.05
CA GLN A 521 -3.35 -27.05 -26.96
C GLN A 521 -3.79 -25.59 -27.01
N ALA A 522 -4.12 -25.05 -28.19
CA ALA A 522 -4.74 -23.75 -28.33
C ALA A 522 -5.48 -23.66 -29.66
N ARG A 523 -6.43 -22.72 -29.75
CA ARG A 523 -7.01 -22.27 -31.02
C ARG A 523 -6.30 -21.01 -31.47
N VAL A 524 -6.06 -20.88 -32.77
CA VAL A 524 -5.47 -19.67 -33.35
C VAL A 524 -6.55 -18.92 -34.13
N VAL A 525 -6.60 -17.60 -33.96
CA VAL A 525 -7.50 -16.71 -34.70
C VAL A 525 -6.66 -15.58 -35.30
N ASP A 526 -6.77 -15.37 -36.59
CA ASP A 526 -6.03 -14.31 -37.27
C ASP A 526 -6.70 -12.95 -37.09
N PHE A 527 -5.88 -11.92 -36.88
CA PHE A 527 -6.24 -10.51 -36.87
C PHE A 527 -5.37 -9.78 -37.90
N ASP A 528 -5.95 -9.57 -39.08
CA ASP A 528 -5.28 -9.05 -40.26
C ASP A 528 -5.39 -7.51 -40.38
N ASP A 529 -5.02 -6.80 -39.31
CA ASP A 529 -5.00 -5.33 -39.29
C ASP A 529 -3.75 -4.77 -38.58
N GLU A 530 -3.58 -3.44 -38.60
CA GLU A 530 -2.54 -2.76 -37.82
C GLU A 530 -2.66 -3.12 -36.33
N PHE A 531 -1.51 -3.24 -35.64
CA PHE A 531 -1.50 -3.56 -34.23
C PHE A 531 -2.36 -2.58 -33.40
N ASN A 532 -3.35 -3.15 -32.73
CA ASN A 532 -4.21 -2.45 -31.79
C ASN A 532 -4.60 -3.43 -30.68
N PHE A 533 -4.00 -3.27 -29.50
CA PHE A 533 -4.18 -4.20 -28.39
C PHE A 533 -5.67 -4.33 -28.00
N SER A 534 -6.40 -3.22 -27.99
CA SER A 534 -7.82 -3.21 -27.69
C SER A 534 -8.63 -3.98 -28.73
N ALA A 535 -8.43 -3.71 -30.01
CA ALA A 535 -9.15 -4.40 -31.08
C ALA A 535 -8.85 -5.91 -31.14
N ILE A 536 -7.57 -6.29 -30.95
CA ILE A 536 -7.14 -7.70 -30.93
C ILE A 536 -7.83 -8.47 -29.79
N ASN A 537 -7.86 -7.90 -28.59
CA ASN A 537 -8.55 -8.52 -27.45
C ASN A 537 -10.07 -8.55 -27.64
N ASN A 538 -10.68 -7.49 -28.18
CA ASN A 538 -12.11 -7.46 -28.50
C ASN A 538 -12.48 -8.60 -29.48
N LEU A 539 -11.66 -8.83 -30.52
CA LEU A 539 -11.84 -9.98 -31.42
C LEU A 539 -11.73 -11.29 -30.64
N GLY A 540 -10.69 -11.44 -29.81
CA GLY A 540 -10.51 -12.63 -28.99
C GLY A 540 -11.72 -12.95 -28.09
N VAL A 541 -12.32 -11.93 -27.46
CA VAL A 541 -13.52 -12.08 -26.63
C VAL A 541 -14.73 -12.50 -27.47
N ALA A 542 -14.87 -12.01 -28.71
CA ALA A 542 -15.93 -12.45 -29.60
C ALA A 542 -15.84 -13.95 -29.90
N HIS A 543 -14.63 -14.50 -30.05
CA HIS A 543 -14.36 -15.91 -30.33
C HIS A 543 -14.28 -16.83 -29.10
N ALA A 544 -14.24 -16.24 -27.89
CA ALA A 544 -14.18 -16.95 -26.61
C ALA A 544 -15.47 -17.74 -26.33
N ARG A 545 -15.36 -18.97 -25.83
CA ARG A 545 -16.50 -19.82 -25.41
C ARG A 545 -16.76 -19.77 -23.91
N GLY A 546 -15.80 -19.27 -23.14
CA GLY A 546 -15.85 -19.18 -21.69
C GLY A 546 -16.87 -18.17 -21.19
N GLN A 547 -17.41 -18.46 -20.00
CA GLN A 547 -18.24 -17.51 -19.25
C GLN A 547 -17.37 -16.41 -18.63
N ILE A 548 -16.08 -16.72 -18.38
CA ILE A 548 -15.05 -15.80 -17.94
C ILE A 548 -14.01 -15.68 -19.05
N VAL A 549 -13.55 -14.46 -19.31
CA VAL A 549 -12.45 -14.18 -20.23
C VAL A 549 -11.23 -13.72 -19.45
N GLY A 550 -10.06 -14.20 -19.85
CA GLY A 550 -8.77 -13.77 -19.34
C GLY A 550 -8.02 -13.02 -20.43
N LEU A 551 -7.72 -11.73 -20.22
CA LEU A 551 -6.79 -10.99 -21.06
C LEU A 551 -5.37 -11.28 -20.55
N ILE A 552 -4.57 -11.97 -21.36
CA ILE A 552 -3.26 -12.50 -20.97
C ILE A 552 -2.23 -12.08 -22.00
N ASN A 553 -1.16 -11.42 -21.58
CA ASN A 553 -0.04 -11.15 -22.49
C ASN A 553 0.75 -12.44 -22.82
N ASN A 554 1.35 -12.48 -24.00
CA ASN A 554 2.11 -13.64 -24.48
C ASN A 554 3.46 -13.87 -23.78
N ASP A 555 3.86 -12.99 -22.87
CA ASP A 555 5.10 -13.00 -22.09
C ASP A 555 4.84 -13.16 -20.57
N ILE A 556 3.68 -13.72 -20.23
CA ILE A 556 3.37 -14.18 -18.87
C ILE A 556 3.96 -15.59 -18.62
N GLU A 557 4.47 -15.81 -17.42
CA GLU A 557 4.82 -17.15 -16.93
C GLU A 557 4.15 -17.45 -15.59
N VAL A 558 3.50 -18.62 -15.51
CA VAL A 558 2.90 -19.12 -14.28
C VAL A 558 3.97 -19.54 -13.27
N ILE A 559 3.87 -19.03 -12.04
CA ILE A 559 4.71 -19.44 -10.90
C ILE A 559 3.91 -19.95 -9.69
N ASN A 560 2.63 -19.59 -9.60
CA ASN A 560 1.69 -20.12 -8.62
C ASN A 560 0.65 -21.02 -9.33
N PRO A 561 0.50 -22.30 -8.96
CA PRO A 561 -0.42 -23.22 -9.65
C PRO A 561 -1.91 -22.91 -9.42
N ASP A 562 -2.23 -22.22 -8.33
CA ASP A 562 -3.59 -21.90 -7.90
C ASP A 562 -4.07 -20.53 -8.42
N TRP A 563 -3.25 -19.82 -9.20
CA TRP A 563 -3.53 -18.46 -9.70
C TRP A 563 -4.91 -18.33 -10.35
N LEU A 564 -5.27 -19.28 -11.22
CA LEU A 564 -6.52 -19.23 -11.97
C LEU A 564 -7.73 -19.61 -11.10
N ASP A 565 -7.58 -20.55 -10.15
CA ASP A 565 -8.63 -20.88 -9.17
C ASP A 565 -8.99 -19.65 -8.34
N GLU A 566 -7.97 -18.99 -7.81
CA GLU A 566 -8.11 -17.77 -7.01
C GLU A 566 -8.81 -16.65 -7.81
N MET A 567 -8.33 -16.36 -9.02
CA MET A 567 -8.92 -15.29 -9.83
C MET A 567 -10.35 -15.62 -10.29
N VAL A 568 -10.66 -16.88 -10.61
CA VAL A 568 -12.01 -17.32 -10.99
C VAL A 568 -12.98 -17.20 -9.83
N ARG A 569 -12.58 -17.55 -8.59
CA ARG A 569 -13.42 -17.36 -7.39
C ARG A 569 -13.86 -15.91 -7.24
N HIS A 570 -12.94 -14.96 -7.44
CA HIS A 570 -13.28 -13.55 -7.42
C HIS A 570 -14.13 -13.12 -8.63
N ALA A 571 -13.78 -13.53 -9.84
CA ALA A 571 -14.51 -13.16 -11.06
C ALA A 571 -15.94 -13.73 -11.10
N SER A 572 -16.19 -14.80 -10.34
CA SER A 572 -17.52 -15.41 -10.21
C SER A 572 -18.47 -14.61 -9.29
N ARG A 573 -17.95 -13.66 -8.50
CA ARG A 573 -18.78 -12.84 -7.61
C ARG A 573 -19.60 -11.82 -8.41
N PRO A 574 -20.93 -11.75 -8.25
CA PRO A 574 -21.79 -10.86 -9.03
C PRO A 574 -21.41 -9.38 -8.96
N ASP A 575 -20.85 -8.94 -7.84
CA ASP A 575 -20.48 -7.55 -7.58
C ASP A 575 -19.03 -7.19 -7.98
N VAL A 576 -18.27 -8.16 -8.52
CA VAL A 576 -16.90 -7.97 -9.02
C VAL A 576 -16.91 -7.91 -10.54
N GLY A 577 -16.12 -6.99 -11.11
CA GLY A 577 -15.95 -6.80 -12.55
C GLY A 577 -14.62 -7.37 -13.03
N CYS A 578 -13.53 -6.62 -12.86
CA CYS A 578 -12.18 -7.07 -13.21
C CYS A 578 -11.43 -7.67 -12.00
N VAL A 579 -10.64 -8.71 -12.26
CA VAL A 579 -9.74 -9.34 -11.28
C VAL A 579 -8.31 -9.32 -11.80
N GLY A 580 -7.39 -8.72 -11.05
CA GLY A 580 -5.97 -8.64 -11.39
C GLY A 580 -5.09 -9.54 -10.53
N ALA A 581 -4.04 -10.09 -11.15
CA ALA A 581 -3.00 -10.87 -10.49
C ALA A 581 -1.89 -9.97 -9.90
N LYS A 582 -1.09 -10.53 -8.99
CA LYS A 582 0.20 -9.95 -8.58
C LYS A 582 1.27 -10.33 -9.61
N LEU A 583 1.84 -9.33 -10.27
CA LEU A 583 2.85 -9.54 -11.31
C LEU A 583 4.23 -9.15 -10.82
N PHE A 584 5.20 -9.98 -11.14
CA PHE A 584 6.60 -9.78 -10.84
C PHE A 584 7.40 -9.55 -12.12
N TYR A 585 8.43 -8.71 -12.00
CA TYR A 585 9.56 -8.74 -12.90
C TYR A 585 10.34 -10.06 -12.73
N PRO A 586 11.12 -10.50 -13.74
CA PRO A 586 11.94 -11.71 -13.63
C PRO A 586 12.99 -11.69 -12.50
N ASP A 587 13.26 -10.53 -11.90
CA ASP A 587 14.12 -10.39 -10.73
C ASP A 587 13.42 -10.54 -9.38
N GLY A 588 12.12 -10.86 -9.39
CA GLY A 588 11.32 -11.02 -8.18
C GLY A 588 10.85 -9.71 -7.55
N ARG A 589 11.06 -8.54 -8.19
CA ARG A 589 10.43 -7.29 -7.77
C ARG A 589 9.00 -7.17 -8.30
N ILE A 590 8.19 -6.44 -7.56
CA ILE A 590 6.80 -6.13 -7.92
C ILE A 590 6.77 -5.28 -9.18
N GLN A 591 5.95 -5.69 -10.14
CA GLN A 591 5.62 -4.93 -11.33
C GLN A 591 4.18 -4.40 -11.27
N HIS A 592 3.24 -5.23 -10.79
CA HIS A 592 1.84 -4.84 -10.66
C HIS A 592 1.24 -5.35 -9.35
N ALA A 593 0.67 -4.44 -8.57
CA ALA A 593 -0.10 -4.72 -7.38
C ALA A 593 -1.38 -3.88 -7.31
N GLY A 594 -2.06 -3.71 -8.45
CA GLY A 594 -3.12 -2.71 -8.66
C GLY A 594 -2.63 -1.47 -9.41
N VAL A 595 -3.56 -0.71 -9.95
CA VAL A 595 -3.31 0.60 -10.59
C VAL A 595 -4.01 1.70 -9.80
N VAL A 596 -3.26 2.78 -9.55
CA VAL A 596 -3.73 4.03 -8.91
C VAL A 596 -3.81 5.12 -9.98
N LEU A 597 -4.94 5.83 -10.03
CA LEU A 597 -5.17 6.94 -10.94
C LEU A 597 -4.40 8.20 -10.50
N GLY A 598 -4.11 9.08 -11.46
CA GLY A 598 -3.41 10.34 -11.25
C GLY A 598 -1.89 10.21 -11.14
N ILE A 599 -1.36 9.03 -10.80
CA ILE A 599 0.10 8.83 -10.75
C ILE A 599 0.71 9.08 -12.13
N GLY A 600 1.70 9.97 -12.20
CA GLY A 600 2.33 10.34 -13.47
C GLY A 600 1.39 11.07 -14.45
N GLY A 601 0.28 11.62 -13.96
CA GLY A 601 -0.71 12.39 -14.73
C GLY A 601 -1.94 11.60 -15.18
N VAL A 602 -1.85 10.27 -15.30
CA VAL A 602 -3.01 9.43 -15.70
C VAL A 602 -3.18 8.26 -14.75
N ALA A 603 -2.20 7.35 -14.68
CA ALA A 603 -2.27 6.17 -13.83
C ALA A 603 -0.90 5.51 -13.68
N GLY A 604 -0.66 4.87 -12.53
CA GLY A 604 0.59 4.16 -12.21
C GLY A 604 0.35 2.89 -11.42
N HIS A 605 1.31 1.96 -11.46
CA HIS A 605 1.22 0.67 -10.78
C HIS A 605 1.60 0.80 -9.31
N ALA A 606 0.71 0.45 -8.38
CA ALA A 606 1.00 0.52 -6.96
C ALA A 606 2.22 -0.35 -6.58
N HIS A 607 3.10 0.18 -5.72
CA HIS A 607 4.29 -0.49 -5.19
C HIS A 607 5.26 -1.02 -6.25
N LYS A 608 5.30 -0.41 -7.43
CA LYS A 608 6.25 -0.79 -8.48
C LYS A 608 7.69 -0.78 -7.95
N TYR A 609 8.46 -1.80 -8.31
CA TYR A 609 9.85 -2.05 -7.91
C TYR A 609 10.10 -2.46 -6.46
N PHE A 610 9.06 -2.59 -5.63
CA PHE A 610 9.24 -3.16 -4.29
C PHE A 610 9.73 -4.62 -4.39
N ALA A 611 10.45 -5.09 -3.37
CA ALA A 611 10.84 -6.50 -3.30
C ALA A 611 9.60 -7.40 -3.16
N GLY A 612 9.62 -8.59 -3.78
CA GLY A 612 8.44 -9.46 -3.86
C GLY A 612 7.86 -9.92 -2.52
N HIS A 613 8.71 -10.05 -1.50
CA HIS A 613 8.34 -10.41 -0.13
C HIS A 613 7.94 -9.22 0.75
N HIS A 614 8.04 -7.99 0.25
CA HIS A 614 7.66 -6.80 0.99
C HIS A 614 6.15 -6.78 1.26
N ASN A 615 5.73 -6.38 2.46
CA ASN A 615 4.30 -6.34 2.80
C ASN A 615 3.60 -5.09 2.26
N GLY A 616 4.34 -4.07 1.85
CA GLY A 616 3.82 -2.84 1.25
C GLY A 616 3.31 -1.83 2.28
N TYR A 617 2.75 -0.73 1.78
CA TYR A 617 2.09 0.28 2.61
C TYR A 617 0.96 -0.35 3.39
N HIS A 618 1.03 -0.33 4.74
CA HIS A 618 0.05 -0.96 5.64
C HIS A 618 -0.38 -2.38 5.20
N SER A 619 0.60 -3.22 4.84
CA SER A 619 0.39 -4.61 4.41
C SER A 619 -0.38 -4.82 3.10
N ARG A 620 -0.66 -3.76 2.33
CA ARG A 620 -1.44 -3.84 1.08
C ARG A 620 -0.85 -4.76 0.00
N LEU A 621 0.45 -5.09 -0.01
CA LEU A 621 1.00 -6.10 -0.96
C LEU A 621 0.68 -7.55 -0.59
N SER A 622 0.13 -7.78 0.61
CA SER A 622 -0.17 -9.11 1.13
C SER A 622 -1.67 -9.39 1.27
N LEU A 623 -2.54 -8.40 1.00
CA LEU A 623 -3.97 -8.46 1.30
C LEU A 623 -4.81 -8.22 0.04
N VAL A 624 -5.90 -8.98 -0.10
CA VAL A 624 -6.88 -8.79 -1.18
C VAL A 624 -7.53 -7.43 -1.01
N GLN A 625 -7.69 -6.67 -2.09
CA GLN A 625 -8.29 -5.35 -2.00
C GLN A 625 -8.91 -4.89 -3.32
N ASN A 626 -9.70 -3.83 -3.23
CA ASN A 626 -10.20 -3.12 -4.39
C ASN A 626 -9.19 -2.06 -4.88
N TYR A 627 -9.09 -1.93 -6.20
CA TYR A 627 -8.37 -0.83 -6.89
C TYR A 627 -9.28 -0.17 -7.93
N SER A 628 -8.88 1.00 -8.41
CA SER A 628 -9.58 1.64 -9.54
C SER A 628 -9.37 0.89 -10.84
N ALA A 629 -8.15 0.39 -11.08
CA ALA A 629 -7.86 -0.47 -12.21
C ALA A 629 -6.86 -1.60 -11.88
N VAL A 630 -6.85 -2.60 -12.74
CA VAL A 630 -5.86 -3.69 -12.78
C VAL A 630 -5.39 -3.87 -14.22
N THR A 631 -4.21 -4.42 -14.42
CA THR A 631 -3.62 -4.46 -15.77
C THR A 631 -4.11 -5.64 -16.62
N ALA A 632 -4.30 -5.42 -17.91
CA ALA A 632 -4.64 -6.47 -18.88
C ALA A 632 -3.47 -7.40 -19.25
N ALA A 633 -2.30 -7.28 -18.60
CA ALA A 633 -1.26 -8.31 -18.71
C ALA A 633 -1.72 -9.65 -18.12
N ALA A 634 -2.54 -9.62 -17.06
CA ALA A 634 -3.28 -10.77 -16.54
C ALA A 634 -4.55 -10.30 -15.81
N LEU A 635 -5.66 -10.22 -16.54
CA LEU A 635 -6.96 -9.73 -16.06
C LEU A 635 -8.06 -10.74 -16.36
N LEU A 636 -8.86 -11.11 -15.35
CA LEU A 636 -10.07 -11.91 -15.51
C LEU A 636 -11.33 -11.06 -15.37
N VAL A 637 -12.33 -11.33 -16.19
CA VAL A 637 -13.64 -10.66 -16.14
C VAL A 637 -14.73 -11.57 -16.70
N ARG A 638 -15.96 -11.48 -16.19
CA ARG A 638 -17.08 -12.19 -16.80
C ARG A 638 -17.31 -11.68 -18.22
N LYS A 639 -17.51 -12.58 -19.18
CA LYS A 639 -17.78 -12.22 -20.57
C LYS A 639 -18.99 -11.30 -20.70
N SER A 640 -20.03 -11.52 -19.89
CA SER A 640 -21.22 -10.66 -19.85
C SER A 640 -20.88 -9.21 -19.46
N VAL A 641 -20.05 -9.00 -18.43
CA VAL A 641 -19.62 -7.67 -17.99
C VAL A 641 -18.73 -7.00 -19.03
N TYR A 642 -17.82 -7.75 -19.67
CA TYR A 642 -16.99 -7.23 -20.75
C TYR A 642 -17.85 -6.67 -21.89
N LEU A 643 -18.88 -7.41 -22.29
CA LEU A 643 -19.81 -7.00 -23.36
C LEU A 643 -20.72 -5.85 -22.92
N GLU A 644 -21.20 -5.87 -21.67
CA GLU A 644 -22.05 -4.82 -21.08
C GLU A 644 -21.41 -3.43 -21.20
N VAL A 645 -20.11 -3.33 -20.93
CA VAL A 645 -19.38 -2.05 -20.96
C VAL A 645 -18.71 -1.73 -22.30
N GLY A 646 -18.98 -2.53 -23.34
CA GLY A 646 -18.47 -2.32 -24.69
C GLY A 646 -17.00 -2.69 -24.93
N GLY A 647 -16.40 -3.51 -24.07
CA GLY A 647 -15.02 -4.01 -24.23
C GLY A 647 -13.92 -2.94 -24.10
N LEU A 648 -12.73 -3.23 -24.63
CA LEU A 648 -11.60 -2.28 -24.63
C LEU A 648 -11.80 -1.19 -25.71
N GLU A 649 -11.43 0.05 -25.40
CA GLU A 649 -11.54 1.19 -26.34
C GLU A 649 -10.50 1.10 -27.47
N PRO A 650 -10.90 0.93 -28.75
CA PRO A 650 -9.96 0.81 -29.87
C PRO A 650 -9.14 2.08 -30.14
N LEU A 651 -9.55 3.26 -29.66
CA LEU A 651 -8.75 4.48 -29.73
C LEU A 651 -7.51 4.44 -28.81
N LEU A 652 -7.55 3.61 -27.76
CA LEU A 652 -6.42 3.33 -26.87
C LEU A 652 -5.67 2.09 -27.38
N LYS A 653 -4.83 2.26 -28.40
CA LYS A 653 -4.15 1.16 -29.10
C LYS A 653 -3.12 0.42 -28.23
N VAL A 654 -2.44 1.12 -27.33
CA VAL A 654 -1.28 0.58 -26.59
C VAL A 654 -1.35 0.87 -25.09
N ALA A 655 -1.51 2.14 -24.70
CA ALA A 655 -1.53 2.55 -23.29
C ALA A 655 -2.96 2.78 -22.77
N PHE A 656 -3.14 2.63 -21.46
CA PHE A 656 -4.35 2.96 -20.70
C PHE A 656 -5.66 2.23 -21.10
N ASN A 657 -5.65 1.32 -22.07
CA ASN A 657 -6.84 0.55 -22.47
C ASN A 657 -7.44 -0.26 -21.30
N ASP A 658 -6.59 -0.84 -20.47
CA ASP A 658 -6.98 -1.59 -19.27
C ASP A 658 -7.50 -0.67 -18.16
N VAL A 659 -6.91 0.52 -18.01
CA VAL A 659 -7.38 1.57 -17.09
C VAL A 659 -8.77 2.04 -17.50
N ASP A 660 -8.97 2.46 -18.76
CA ASP A 660 -10.28 2.85 -19.29
C ASP A 660 -11.33 1.75 -19.07
N PHE A 661 -11.00 0.52 -19.45
CA PHE A 661 -11.91 -0.61 -19.29
C PHE A 661 -12.32 -0.82 -17.84
N CYS A 662 -11.37 -0.81 -16.92
CA CYS A 662 -11.64 -0.92 -15.49
C CYS A 662 -12.52 0.23 -14.97
N LEU A 663 -12.37 1.44 -15.50
CA LEU A 663 -13.21 2.58 -15.14
C LEU A 663 -14.63 2.45 -15.70
N LYS A 664 -14.82 1.97 -16.94
CA LYS A 664 -16.16 1.65 -17.48
C LYS A 664 -16.86 0.57 -16.66
N VAL A 665 -16.13 -0.48 -16.25
CA VAL A 665 -16.63 -1.53 -15.35
C VAL A 665 -17.07 -0.97 -14.01
N ARG A 666 -16.35 0.01 -13.45
CA ARG A 666 -16.75 0.69 -12.22
C ARG A 666 -17.96 1.60 -12.40
N GLU A 667 -18.03 2.33 -13.51
CA GLU A 667 -19.18 3.18 -13.87
C GLU A 667 -20.48 2.35 -13.97
N ALA A 668 -20.37 1.10 -14.43
CA ALA A 668 -21.47 0.12 -14.45
C ALA A 668 -21.85 -0.47 -13.06
N GLY A 669 -21.16 -0.07 -11.99
CA GLY A 669 -21.47 -0.46 -10.60
C GLY A 669 -20.71 -1.67 -10.07
N TYR A 670 -19.77 -2.23 -10.84
CA TYR A 670 -18.92 -3.33 -10.38
C TYR A 670 -17.67 -2.83 -9.66
N ARG A 671 -17.05 -3.72 -8.87
CA ARG A 671 -15.76 -3.44 -8.20
C ARG A 671 -14.64 -4.21 -8.86
N ASN A 672 -13.49 -3.57 -9.03
CA ASN A 672 -12.28 -4.25 -9.46
C ASN A 672 -11.54 -4.78 -8.23
N VAL A 673 -11.05 -6.01 -8.32
CA VAL A 673 -10.35 -6.71 -7.23
C VAL A 673 -8.93 -7.03 -7.70
N TRP A 674 -7.97 -6.84 -6.81
CA TRP A 674 -6.62 -7.36 -6.96
C TRP A 674 -6.37 -8.39 -5.85
N THR A 675 -5.81 -9.54 -6.21
CA THR A 675 -5.47 -10.59 -5.26
C THR A 675 -3.95 -10.84 -5.23
N PRO A 676 -3.33 -10.85 -4.04
CA PRO A 676 -1.92 -11.20 -3.88
C PRO A 676 -1.67 -12.71 -4.04
N PHE A 677 -2.72 -13.53 -4.11
CA PHE A 677 -2.63 -14.99 -4.12
C PHE A 677 -2.60 -15.60 -5.54
N ALA A 678 -2.70 -14.76 -6.57
CA ALA A 678 -2.42 -15.13 -7.95
C ALA A 678 -1.10 -14.49 -8.40
N GLU A 679 -0.03 -15.27 -8.42
CA GLU A 679 1.34 -14.78 -8.67
C GLU A 679 1.87 -15.29 -10.01
N LEU A 680 2.33 -14.35 -10.86
CA LEU A 680 2.83 -14.61 -12.21
C LEU A 680 4.08 -13.74 -12.48
N TYR A 681 5.02 -14.23 -13.30
CA TYR A 681 6.00 -13.35 -13.92
C TYR A 681 5.42 -12.71 -15.18
N HIS A 682 5.78 -11.46 -15.43
CA HIS A 682 5.54 -10.79 -16.70
C HIS A 682 6.88 -10.23 -17.20
N HIS A 683 7.38 -10.82 -18.30
CA HIS A 683 8.71 -10.52 -18.87
C HIS A 683 8.73 -9.20 -19.67
N GLU A 684 7.94 -8.21 -19.25
CA GLU A 684 7.58 -6.93 -19.87
C GLU A 684 8.56 -6.33 -20.91
N SER A 685 7.98 -5.77 -21.98
CA SER A 685 8.67 -4.99 -23.03
C SER A 685 9.65 -5.74 -23.92
N VAL A 686 9.79 -7.06 -23.78
CA VAL A 686 10.61 -7.87 -24.71
C VAL A 686 10.04 -7.86 -26.13
N SER A 687 8.71 -7.76 -26.30
CA SER A 687 8.06 -7.72 -27.62
C SER A 687 7.77 -6.29 -28.14
N ARG A 688 7.62 -5.29 -27.26
CA ARG A 688 7.17 -3.93 -27.63
C ARG A 688 8.29 -2.88 -27.75
N GLY A 689 9.40 -3.01 -27.02
CA GLY A 689 10.46 -1.99 -26.94
C GLY A 689 10.04 -0.71 -26.20
N PHE A 690 10.96 0.25 -26.05
CA PHE A 690 10.72 1.51 -25.33
C PHE A 690 9.91 2.54 -26.16
N GLU A 691 9.39 3.59 -25.53
CA GLU A 691 8.74 4.74 -26.20
C GLU A 691 9.75 5.75 -26.75
N ASP A 692 10.56 5.30 -27.71
CA ASP A 692 11.77 5.97 -28.16
C ASP A 692 11.66 6.70 -29.52
N THR A 693 10.56 6.50 -30.25
CA THR A 693 10.33 7.13 -31.56
C THR A 693 9.29 8.25 -31.48
N PRO A 694 9.39 9.33 -32.31
CA PRO A 694 8.41 10.41 -32.36
C PRO A 694 6.95 9.95 -32.56
N GLU A 695 6.74 8.90 -33.36
CA GLU A 695 5.41 8.35 -33.65
C GLU A 695 4.80 7.70 -32.40
N LYS A 696 5.58 6.92 -31.65
CA LYS A 696 5.17 6.32 -30.36
C LYS A 696 4.84 7.40 -29.33
N GLN A 697 5.65 8.44 -29.22
CA GLN A 697 5.41 9.57 -28.31
C GLN A 697 4.15 10.36 -28.68
N ALA A 698 3.92 10.59 -29.97
CA ALA A 698 2.71 11.24 -30.47
C ALA A 698 1.45 10.40 -30.20
N ARG A 699 1.51 9.07 -30.41
CA ARG A 699 0.44 8.13 -30.03
C ARG A 699 0.17 8.20 -28.52
N PHE A 700 1.19 8.03 -27.68
CA PHE A 700 1.05 8.06 -26.23
C PHE A 700 0.42 9.37 -25.75
N SER A 701 0.85 10.50 -26.31
CA SER A 701 0.26 11.82 -26.03
C SER A 701 -1.22 11.93 -26.43
N ASN A 702 -1.64 11.29 -27.53
CA ASN A 702 -3.05 11.21 -27.93
C ASN A 702 -3.87 10.36 -26.95
N GLU A 703 -3.32 9.23 -26.49
CA GLU A 703 -3.98 8.34 -25.52
C GLU A 703 -4.14 9.04 -24.15
N ILE A 704 -3.13 9.80 -23.71
CA ILE A 704 -3.25 10.69 -22.52
C ILE A 704 -4.41 11.68 -22.68
N ARG A 705 -4.44 12.42 -23.79
CA ARG A 705 -5.52 13.40 -24.06
C ARG A 705 -6.90 12.75 -24.09
N TRP A 706 -7.00 11.52 -24.57
CA TRP A 706 -8.25 10.77 -24.56
C TRP A 706 -8.69 10.48 -23.11
N MET A 707 -7.76 9.98 -22.27
CA MET A 707 -8.03 9.69 -20.86
C MET A 707 -8.41 10.95 -20.09
N GLU A 708 -7.68 12.05 -20.27
CA GLU A 708 -8.00 13.34 -19.65
C GLU A 708 -9.39 13.84 -20.07
N LYS A 709 -9.73 13.72 -21.35
CA LYS A 709 -11.03 14.16 -21.88
C LYS A 709 -12.18 13.31 -21.34
N ARG A 710 -12.02 11.98 -21.23
CA ARG A 710 -13.10 11.08 -20.81
C ARG A 710 -13.23 10.96 -19.28
N TRP A 711 -12.10 10.96 -18.57
CA TRP A 711 -11.99 10.59 -17.16
C TRP A 711 -11.37 11.68 -16.27
N GLY A 712 -11.09 12.87 -16.79
CA GLY A 712 -10.29 13.91 -16.11
C GLY A 712 -10.64 14.18 -14.64
N GLU A 713 -11.93 14.25 -14.27
CA GLU A 713 -12.30 14.42 -12.85
C GLU A 713 -12.04 13.17 -12.00
N VAL A 714 -12.27 11.97 -12.55
CA VAL A 714 -12.00 10.69 -11.88
C VAL A 714 -10.51 10.49 -11.67
N LEU A 715 -9.67 10.93 -12.61
CA LEU A 715 -8.21 10.83 -12.50
C LEU A 715 -7.62 11.68 -11.36
N LYS A 716 -8.32 12.73 -10.92
CA LYS A 716 -7.87 13.60 -9.81
C LYS A 716 -8.10 12.99 -8.43
N SER A 717 -8.99 12.01 -8.31
CA SER A 717 -9.38 11.44 -7.01
C SER A 717 -9.65 9.94 -7.15
N ASP A 718 -8.59 9.15 -6.96
CA ASP A 718 -8.71 7.69 -6.89
C ASP A 718 -9.25 7.29 -5.50
N PRO A 719 -10.44 6.67 -5.39
CA PRO A 719 -10.98 6.24 -4.09
C PRO A 719 -10.15 5.14 -3.41
N CYS A 720 -9.28 4.44 -4.14
CA CYS A 720 -8.39 3.40 -3.61
C CYS A 720 -7.04 3.96 -3.12
N TYR A 721 -6.84 5.28 -3.21
CA TYR A 721 -5.62 6.00 -2.81
C TYR A 721 -5.96 7.25 -1.99
N ASN A 722 -5.13 7.57 -1.00
CA ASN A 722 -5.41 8.71 -0.14
C ASN A 722 -4.83 10.01 -0.75
N PRO A 723 -5.54 11.14 -0.72
CA PRO A 723 -5.06 12.41 -1.29
C PRO A 723 -3.81 13.00 -0.60
N ASN A 724 -3.49 12.54 0.62
CA ASN A 724 -2.28 12.90 1.36
C ASN A 724 -1.05 12.09 0.91
N LEU A 725 -1.21 11.16 -0.04
CA LEU A 725 -0.13 10.38 -0.65
C LEU A 725 0.24 10.94 -2.02
N SER A 726 1.51 10.79 -2.39
CA SER A 726 2.06 11.37 -3.61
C SER A 726 1.48 10.73 -4.86
N LEU A 727 1.19 11.57 -5.86
CA LEU A 727 0.89 11.16 -7.24
C LEU A 727 2.12 11.25 -8.16
N THR A 728 3.31 11.53 -7.62
CA THR A 728 4.56 11.56 -8.41
C THR A 728 5.28 10.21 -8.44
N HIS A 729 5.06 9.38 -7.42
CA HIS A 729 5.80 8.13 -7.22
C HIS A 729 4.86 6.99 -6.83
N GLU A 730 5.20 5.77 -7.24
CA GLU A 730 4.43 4.54 -6.98
C GLU A 730 4.63 3.96 -5.56
N ASP A 731 5.21 4.71 -4.64
CA ASP A 731 5.80 4.21 -3.39
C ASP A 731 5.02 4.55 -2.13
N PHE A 732 3.86 5.23 -2.25
CA PHE A 732 3.05 5.71 -1.13
C PHE A 732 3.81 6.70 -0.23
N SER A 733 4.72 7.49 -0.82
CA SER A 733 5.29 8.69 -0.19
C SER A 733 4.22 9.74 0.10
N TYR A 734 4.53 10.74 0.94
CA TYR A 734 3.59 11.78 1.30
C TYR A 734 3.52 12.85 0.21
N ASN A 735 2.31 13.34 -0.04
CA ASN A 735 2.08 14.48 -0.91
C ASN A 735 2.65 15.75 -0.27
N THR A 736 3.30 16.60 -1.06
CA THR A 736 3.83 17.90 -0.60
C THR A 736 2.86 19.06 -0.83
N GLU A 737 1.79 18.84 -1.59
CA GLU A 737 0.77 19.85 -1.85
C GLU A 737 -0.47 19.62 -0.96
N PRO A 738 -1.09 20.69 -0.41
CA PRO A 738 -2.37 20.58 0.25
C PRO A 738 -3.40 20.05 -0.74
N ALA A 739 -4.02 18.91 -0.40
CA ALA A 739 -5.09 18.34 -1.20
C ALA A 739 -6.18 19.39 -1.39
N LEU A 740 -6.43 19.77 -2.65
CA LEU A 740 -7.70 20.39 -3.02
C LEU A 740 -8.76 19.35 -2.67
N THR A 741 -9.50 19.56 -1.59
CA THR A 741 -10.54 18.64 -1.16
C THR A 741 -11.51 18.46 -2.32
N PRO A 742 -11.61 17.26 -2.94
CA PRO A 742 -12.67 17.02 -3.89
C PRO A 742 -14.00 17.12 -3.14
N SER A 743 -15.05 17.64 -3.78
CA SER A 743 -16.40 17.41 -3.25
C SER A 743 -16.69 15.90 -3.31
N PRO A 744 -17.25 15.31 -2.24
CA PRO A 744 -17.48 13.87 -2.14
C PRO A 744 -18.42 13.30 -3.21
#